data_AF-A0A182IPT7-F1
#
_entry.id   AF-A0A182IPT7-F1
#
_cell.length_a   1.000
_cell.length_b   1.000
_cell.length_c   1.000
_cell.angle_alpha   90.00
_cell.angle_beta   90.00
_cell.angle_gamma   90.00
#
_symmetry.space_group_name_H-M   'P 1'
#
loop_
_entity.id
_entity.type
_entity.pdbx_description
1 polymer ?
#
loop_
_entity_poly.entity_id
_entity_poly.type
_entity_poly.pdbx_seq_one_letter_code
_entity_poly.pdbx_strand_id
1 'polypeptide(L)'
;MSKQSLVTNDATDLLENILSQLPVIPSGEFAETATGGPQEANVTAAFDGAVKEVSKRYAKLKHKLDRQSNFMVNLKRKIREKESMKPKADCDREELAFLRNRLQKEAELQRKLLEEVIAEQKRQGTDGSQWQSIRLCPDKLDEYCASPWTMGSVPMDEGIRFSCDSNLSSQSSASSGERAAGEAKLAARFEKELLNRDRVIEILQARLERLSVDVRQVRQRKEAALGTKLPPTPVASVPRFCETDMLHRLEFYRTNTDTLGKNLEHMEKALQYIQKELGPLQQEEPKVAPNAHQSESIDAANTKRSSSCVYDLHPESKCPKDKECEQKQYCMLLQEYTKKTTECRQLSERLAKAQVGPSEPSPDETEREMLKKRCTELLDEQDQFRVLIREQATQLEDYRGKYLDAQQKVEEQRLQMDKLRITNKRVEAQINYEIEQIKHKFQDKLRELTPYPRLLEEEEVKTESLKQSNETLYAELERALKQVKTLEDRLASVHVAKDAEAQQALQLSQLELAQVREQLQQLSSEKQQTDEMAMQARRELDDFRAESARIIARTNERLEQERTMAQQKYAQLESDLARCRAEAAFTISNREDALREMHNQIRVLSGSFDDAQLQIRSLRNQLSYLQNEKLICLS
;
A
#
# COMPACT_ATOMS: atom_id res chain seq x y z
N MET A 1 -26.90 -58.13 17.55
CA MET A 1 -27.17 -57.24 16.39
C MET A 1 -25.79 -56.93 15.80
N SER A 2 -25.41 -57.34 14.58
CA SER A 2 -26.05 -57.12 13.25
C SER A 2 -25.96 -55.65 12.82
N LYS A 3 -25.38 -55.26 11.66
CA LYS A 3 -24.65 -56.00 10.61
C LYS A 3 -23.76 -55.05 9.76
N GLN A 4 -22.54 -55.50 9.40
CA GLN A 4 -21.80 -55.37 8.12
C GLN A 4 -21.87 -54.09 7.22
N SER A 5 -20.70 -53.46 6.99
CA SER A 5 -20.10 -52.98 5.69
C SER A 5 -18.99 -51.97 6.02
N LEU A 6 -17.74 -51.96 5.52
CA LEU A 6 -16.97 -52.69 4.48
C LEU A 6 -17.10 -52.19 3.01
N VAL A 7 -15.93 -51.83 2.45
CA VAL A 7 -15.58 -51.45 1.04
C VAL A 7 -16.15 -50.15 0.50
N THR A 8 -15.26 -49.19 0.15
CA THR A 8 -15.47 -48.20 -0.95
C THR A 8 -14.20 -47.46 -1.43
N ASN A 9 -13.05 -47.50 -0.73
CA ASN A 9 -11.93 -46.60 -1.03
C ASN A 9 -10.92 -47.10 -2.08
N ASP A 10 -10.83 -48.41 -2.36
CA ASP A 10 -9.80 -48.95 -3.27
C ASP A 10 -10.07 -48.68 -4.78
N ALA A 11 -11.16 -47.97 -5.11
CA ALA A 11 -11.60 -47.73 -6.48
C ALA A 11 -11.05 -46.42 -7.10
N THR A 12 -10.75 -45.40 -6.29
CA THR A 12 -10.19 -44.12 -6.76
C THR A 12 -8.73 -44.26 -7.13
N ASP A 13 -7.97 -44.87 -6.23
CA ASP A 13 -6.50 -44.92 -6.27
C ASP A 13 -6.01 -45.86 -7.39
N LEU A 14 -6.85 -46.84 -7.78
CA LEU A 14 -6.60 -47.69 -8.95
C LEU A 14 -6.85 -46.93 -10.28
N LEU A 15 -7.80 -45.98 -10.32
CA LEU A 15 -8.13 -45.23 -11.53
C LEU A 15 -7.09 -44.14 -11.85
N GLU A 16 -6.59 -43.41 -10.85
CA GLU A 16 -5.48 -42.46 -11.08
C GLU A 16 -4.19 -43.15 -11.54
N ASN A 17 -3.94 -44.37 -11.07
CA ASN A 17 -2.72 -45.12 -11.44
C ASN A 17 -2.82 -45.84 -12.81
N ILE A 18 -4.03 -46.04 -13.34
CA ILE A 18 -4.26 -46.55 -14.71
C ILE A 18 -4.24 -45.40 -15.74
N LEU A 19 -4.75 -44.21 -15.37
CA LEU A 19 -4.75 -43.04 -16.25
C LEU A 19 -3.35 -42.43 -16.51
N SER A 20 -2.34 -42.81 -15.74
CA SER A 20 -0.98 -42.28 -15.85
C SER A 20 -0.04 -43.06 -16.79
N GLN A 21 -0.46 -44.21 -17.34
CA GLN A 21 0.45 -45.14 -18.07
C GLN A 21 0.00 -45.55 -19.48
N LEU A 22 -1.02 -44.91 -20.08
CA LEU A 22 -1.46 -45.23 -21.45
C LEU A 22 -0.94 -44.23 -22.50
N PRO A 23 -0.21 -44.69 -23.54
CA PRO A 23 0.29 -43.82 -24.61
C PRO A 23 -0.81 -43.50 -25.63
N VAL A 24 -1.11 -42.21 -25.82
CA VAL A 24 -2.08 -41.74 -26.82
C VAL A 24 -1.41 -41.67 -28.20
N ILE A 25 -1.64 -42.68 -29.03
CA ILE A 25 -1.28 -42.70 -30.45
C ILE A 25 -2.36 -41.96 -31.25
N PRO A 26 -2.01 -41.03 -32.17
CA PRO A 26 -2.98 -40.34 -33.01
C PRO A 26 -3.28 -41.09 -34.33
N SER A 27 -4.57 -41.31 -34.59
CA SER A 27 -5.16 -41.56 -35.92
C SER A 27 -6.13 -40.40 -36.20
N GLY A 28 -6.31 -39.85 -37.40
CA GLY A 28 -6.32 -40.49 -38.73
C GLY A 28 -7.79 -40.63 -39.18
N GLU A 29 -8.23 -40.32 -40.41
CA GLU A 29 -7.58 -39.84 -41.64
C GLU A 29 -8.57 -38.85 -42.32
N PHE A 30 -8.18 -37.93 -43.21
CA PHE A 30 -7.91 -38.05 -44.67
C PHE A 30 -7.80 -36.60 -45.21
N ALA A 31 -7.31 -36.23 -46.41
CA ALA A 31 -6.43 -36.77 -47.46
C ALA A 31 -6.16 -35.56 -48.44
N GLU A 32 -5.61 -35.60 -49.66
CA GLU A 32 -5.19 -36.65 -50.61
C GLU A 32 -3.80 -36.33 -51.24
N THR A 33 -3.71 -36.42 -52.58
CA THR A 33 -2.54 -36.33 -53.49
C THR A 33 -2.08 -34.89 -53.79
N ALA A 34 -0.84 -34.58 -54.20
CA ALA A 34 0.13 -35.40 -54.95
C ALA A 34 1.61 -34.96 -54.82
N THR A 35 2.53 -35.93 -54.92
CA THR A 35 3.90 -35.89 -55.49
C THR A 35 4.84 -34.68 -55.29
N GLY A 36 5.98 -34.92 -54.62
CA GLY A 36 7.23 -34.14 -54.81
C GLY A 36 7.97 -33.79 -53.52
N GLY A 37 9.28 -34.01 -53.48
CA GLY A 37 10.19 -33.57 -52.40
C GLY A 37 11.61 -33.32 -52.94
N PRO A 38 12.63 -33.06 -52.09
CA PRO A 38 12.66 -33.08 -50.63
C PRO A 38 13.16 -31.75 -49.99
N GLN A 39 13.53 -31.80 -48.70
CA GLN A 39 14.22 -30.80 -47.85
C GLN A 39 13.40 -29.71 -47.12
N GLU A 40 13.63 -29.66 -45.79
CA GLU A 40 13.81 -28.45 -44.96
C GLU A 40 12.74 -27.35 -44.92
N ALA A 41 11.47 -27.70 -44.68
CA ALA A 41 10.44 -26.71 -44.31
C ALA A 41 9.34 -27.26 -43.37
N ASN A 42 9.63 -27.48 -42.07
CA ASN A 42 8.61 -27.97 -41.13
C ASN A 42 8.70 -27.45 -39.67
N VAL A 43 9.08 -26.18 -39.48
CA VAL A 43 9.06 -25.51 -38.14
C VAL A 43 8.17 -24.26 -38.13
N THR A 44 7.98 -23.61 -39.27
CA THR A 44 7.26 -22.32 -39.39
C THR A 44 5.74 -22.45 -39.39
N ALA A 45 5.17 -23.54 -39.92
CA ALA A 45 3.72 -23.69 -40.08
C ALA A 45 2.95 -23.79 -38.75
N ALA A 46 3.52 -24.49 -37.76
CA ALA A 46 2.90 -24.62 -36.43
C ALA A 46 2.86 -23.30 -35.65
N PHE A 47 3.88 -22.45 -35.84
CA PHE A 47 4.02 -21.16 -35.15
C PHE A 47 2.96 -20.16 -35.63
N ASP A 48 2.79 -20.03 -36.94
CA ASP A 48 1.82 -19.12 -37.58
C ASP A 48 0.36 -19.50 -37.26
N GLY A 49 0.06 -20.80 -37.10
CA GLY A 49 -1.23 -21.28 -36.61
C GLY A 49 -1.56 -20.77 -35.20
N ALA A 50 -0.62 -20.92 -34.26
CA ALA A 50 -0.78 -20.48 -32.87
C ALA A 50 -0.95 -18.96 -32.74
N VAL A 51 -0.13 -18.18 -33.45
CA VAL A 51 -0.23 -16.70 -33.47
C VAL A 51 -1.61 -16.24 -33.96
N LYS A 52 -2.16 -16.89 -34.99
CA LYS A 52 -3.51 -16.61 -35.52
C LYS A 52 -4.63 -17.00 -34.55
N GLU A 53 -4.45 -18.02 -33.73
CA GLU A 53 -5.43 -18.41 -32.69
C GLU A 53 -5.40 -17.47 -31.47
N VAL A 54 -4.21 -17.14 -30.95
CA VAL A 54 -4.05 -16.16 -29.85
C VAL A 54 -4.58 -14.79 -30.27
N SER A 55 -4.38 -14.37 -31.54
CA SER A 55 -4.98 -13.16 -32.10
C SER A 55 -6.52 -13.19 -32.09
N LYS A 56 -7.13 -14.31 -32.51
CA LYS A 56 -8.59 -14.51 -32.45
C LYS A 56 -9.11 -14.52 -31.00
N ARG A 57 -8.34 -15.06 -30.04
CA ARG A 57 -8.69 -15.11 -28.61
C ARG A 57 -8.69 -13.72 -27.97
N TYR A 58 -7.66 -12.92 -28.21
CA TYR A 58 -7.60 -11.52 -27.77
C TYR A 58 -8.75 -10.69 -28.35
N ALA A 59 -9.05 -10.82 -29.65
CA ALA A 59 -10.19 -10.13 -30.27
C ALA A 59 -11.54 -10.50 -29.62
N LYS A 60 -11.76 -11.78 -29.29
CA LYS A 60 -12.95 -12.26 -28.55
C LYS A 60 -13.01 -11.68 -27.13
N LEU A 61 -11.87 -11.58 -26.43
CA LEU A 61 -11.78 -10.99 -25.09
C LEU A 61 -12.07 -9.48 -25.10
N LYS A 62 -11.47 -8.74 -26.04
CA LYS A 62 -11.72 -7.30 -26.25
C LYS A 62 -13.21 -7.04 -26.50
N HIS A 63 -13.84 -7.80 -27.40
CA HIS A 63 -15.28 -7.67 -27.68
C HIS A 63 -16.18 -8.02 -26.47
N LYS A 64 -15.77 -8.95 -25.59
CA LYS A 64 -16.45 -9.17 -24.29
C LYS A 64 -16.32 -7.97 -23.36
N LEU A 65 -15.11 -7.39 -23.24
CA LEU A 65 -14.86 -6.21 -22.41
C LEU A 65 -15.65 -4.99 -22.89
N ASP A 66 -15.74 -4.78 -24.21
CA ASP A 66 -16.53 -3.70 -24.82
C ASP A 66 -18.03 -3.89 -24.53
N ARG A 67 -18.56 -5.11 -24.66
CA ARG A 67 -19.94 -5.44 -24.29
C ARG A 67 -20.20 -5.20 -22.80
N GLN A 68 -19.28 -5.59 -21.92
CA GLN A 68 -19.38 -5.36 -20.47
C GLN A 68 -19.35 -3.86 -20.13
N SER A 69 -18.49 -3.09 -20.79
CA SER A 69 -18.41 -1.63 -20.60
C SER A 69 -19.71 -0.93 -21.04
N ASN A 70 -20.33 -1.37 -22.14
CA ASN A 70 -21.63 -0.87 -22.58
C ASN A 70 -22.77 -1.28 -21.62
N PHE A 71 -22.73 -2.48 -21.05
CA PHE A 71 -23.69 -2.89 -20.02
C PHE A 71 -23.57 -2.02 -18.77
N MET A 72 -22.33 -1.78 -18.31
CA MET A 72 -22.01 -0.91 -17.17
C MET A 72 -22.50 0.54 -17.35
N VAL A 73 -22.32 1.14 -18.54
CA VAL A 73 -22.83 2.49 -18.84
C VAL A 73 -24.37 2.53 -18.81
N ASN A 74 -25.04 1.53 -19.39
CA ASN A 74 -26.50 1.45 -19.33
C ASN A 74 -27.04 1.23 -17.90
N LEU A 75 -26.32 0.47 -17.06
CA LEU A 75 -26.68 0.24 -15.67
C LEU A 75 -26.45 1.49 -14.79
N LYS A 76 -25.33 2.21 -14.98
CA LYS A 76 -25.10 3.55 -14.40
C LYS A 76 -26.25 4.50 -14.75
N ARG A 77 -26.67 4.53 -16.01
CA ARG A 77 -27.77 5.40 -16.48
C ARG A 77 -29.08 5.10 -15.75
N LYS A 78 -29.49 3.82 -15.70
CA LYS A 78 -30.71 3.40 -14.99
C LYS A 78 -30.71 3.76 -13.51
N ILE A 79 -29.55 3.69 -12.85
CA ILE A 79 -29.39 4.11 -11.45
C ILE A 79 -29.65 5.63 -11.33
N ARG A 80 -29.02 6.45 -12.16
CA ARG A 80 -29.25 7.92 -12.16
C ARG A 80 -30.70 8.30 -12.49
N GLU A 81 -31.32 7.61 -13.45
CA GLU A 81 -32.73 7.78 -13.81
C GLU A 81 -33.63 7.49 -12.59
N LYS A 82 -33.41 6.38 -11.87
CA LYS A 82 -34.16 6.04 -10.64
C LYS A 82 -33.85 6.98 -9.46
N GLU A 83 -32.61 7.43 -9.30
CA GLU A 83 -32.20 8.38 -8.25
C GLU A 83 -32.86 9.76 -8.45
N SER A 84 -32.97 10.23 -9.69
CA SER A 84 -33.57 11.55 -10.02
C SER A 84 -35.06 11.64 -9.70
N MET A 85 -35.78 10.52 -9.68
CA MET A 85 -37.24 10.46 -9.50
C MET A 85 -37.71 10.67 -8.05
N LYS A 86 -36.78 10.79 -7.08
CA LYS A 86 -36.99 10.82 -5.62
C LYS A 86 -37.83 9.60 -5.14
N PRO A 87 -37.21 8.49 -4.70
CA PRO A 87 -37.94 7.27 -4.30
C PRO A 87 -39.02 7.59 -3.26
N LYS A 88 -40.27 7.22 -3.55
CA LYS A 88 -41.46 7.56 -2.74
C LYS A 88 -41.97 6.40 -1.91
N ALA A 89 -41.66 5.18 -2.31
CA ALA A 89 -41.95 3.96 -1.56
C ALA A 89 -40.66 3.17 -1.32
N ASP A 90 -40.63 2.33 -0.29
CA ASP A 90 -39.42 1.57 0.05
C ASP A 90 -39.03 0.53 -1.02
N CYS A 91 -39.97 0.09 -1.86
CA CYS A 91 -39.66 -0.72 -3.04
C CYS A 91 -38.78 0.03 -4.08
N ASP A 92 -38.88 1.36 -4.21
CA ASP A 92 -37.96 2.15 -5.04
C ASP A 92 -36.53 2.12 -4.46
N ARG A 93 -36.41 2.10 -3.12
CA ARG A 93 -35.12 2.02 -2.41
C ARG A 93 -34.50 0.64 -2.54
N GLU A 94 -35.30 -0.42 -2.43
CA GLU A 94 -34.85 -1.80 -2.66
C GLU A 94 -34.41 -2.02 -4.10
N GLU A 95 -35.13 -1.50 -5.09
CA GLU A 95 -34.71 -1.57 -6.50
C GLU A 95 -33.39 -0.80 -6.74
N LEU A 96 -33.23 0.40 -6.16
CA LEU A 96 -31.97 1.14 -6.21
C LEU A 96 -30.81 0.39 -5.53
N ALA A 97 -31.05 -0.25 -4.39
CA ALA A 97 -30.06 -1.08 -3.70
C ALA A 97 -29.67 -2.30 -4.56
N PHE A 98 -30.63 -2.97 -5.19
CA PHE A 98 -30.41 -4.08 -6.11
C PHE A 98 -29.61 -3.65 -7.34
N LEU A 99 -29.96 -2.52 -7.98
CA LEU A 99 -29.24 -1.98 -9.13
C LEU A 99 -27.79 -1.60 -8.77
N ARG A 100 -27.57 -0.99 -7.60
CA ARG A 100 -26.22 -0.67 -7.08
C ARG A 100 -25.41 -1.94 -6.77
N ASN A 101 -26.00 -2.96 -6.14
CA ASN A 101 -25.35 -4.25 -5.89
C ASN A 101 -25.00 -4.97 -7.20
N ARG A 102 -25.89 -4.87 -8.21
CA ARG A 102 -25.60 -5.38 -9.55
C ARG A 102 -24.45 -4.62 -10.20
N LEU A 103 -24.43 -3.28 -10.15
CA LEU A 103 -23.34 -2.47 -10.70
C LEU A 103 -21.97 -2.86 -10.11
N GLN A 104 -21.92 -3.18 -8.82
CA GLN A 104 -20.69 -3.67 -8.18
C GLN A 104 -20.24 -5.03 -8.77
N LYS A 105 -21.13 -6.02 -8.89
CA LYS A 105 -20.83 -7.35 -9.46
C LYS A 105 -20.40 -7.27 -10.93
N GLU A 106 -21.06 -6.40 -11.71
CA GLU A 106 -20.75 -6.19 -13.12
C GLU A 106 -19.41 -5.44 -13.30
N ALA A 107 -19.02 -4.58 -12.34
CA ALA A 107 -17.69 -3.97 -12.26
C ALA A 107 -16.58 -4.96 -11.85
N GLU A 108 -16.88 -5.92 -10.97
CA GLU A 108 -15.98 -7.03 -10.62
C GLU A 108 -15.72 -7.93 -11.84
N LEU A 109 -16.76 -8.22 -12.62
CA LEU A 109 -16.63 -8.93 -13.90
C LEU A 109 -15.84 -8.12 -14.94
N GLN A 110 -16.05 -6.80 -15.00
CA GLN A 110 -15.26 -5.92 -15.89
C GLN A 110 -13.77 -5.89 -15.51
N ARG A 111 -13.43 -5.90 -14.22
CA ARG A 111 -12.02 -5.99 -13.77
C ARG A 111 -11.38 -7.32 -14.18
N LYS A 112 -12.05 -8.45 -13.95
CA LYS A 112 -11.56 -9.78 -14.37
C LYS A 112 -11.35 -9.87 -15.89
N LEU A 113 -12.30 -9.37 -16.68
CA LEU A 113 -12.16 -9.31 -18.14
C LEU A 113 -11.00 -8.39 -18.58
N LEU A 114 -10.76 -7.28 -17.88
CA LEU A 114 -9.61 -6.41 -18.16
C LEU A 114 -8.28 -7.10 -17.81
N GLU A 115 -8.21 -7.82 -16.70
CA GLU A 115 -7.05 -8.63 -16.29
C GLU A 115 -6.76 -9.75 -17.31
N GLU A 116 -7.79 -10.45 -17.81
CA GLU A 116 -7.68 -11.43 -18.89
C GLU A 116 -7.16 -10.80 -20.20
N VAL A 117 -7.70 -9.64 -20.61
CA VAL A 117 -7.25 -8.91 -21.82
C VAL A 117 -5.78 -8.47 -21.66
N ILE A 118 -5.38 -7.95 -20.50
CA ILE A 118 -4.00 -7.53 -20.22
C ILE A 118 -3.05 -8.74 -20.20
N ALA A 119 -3.47 -9.88 -19.63
CA ALA A 119 -2.67 -11.11 -19.63
C ALA A 119 -2.48 -11.66 -21.06
N GLU A 120 -3.52 -11.63 -21.89
CA GLU A 120 -3.43 -12.09 -23.28
C GLU A 120 -2.62 -11.11 -24.15
N GLN A 121 -2.73 -9.79 -23.91
CA GLN A 121 -1.89 -8.78 -24.55
C GLN A 121 -0.41 -8.93 -24.17
N LYS A 122 -0.10 -9.30 -22.92
CA LYS A 122 1.26 -9.67 -22.51
C LYS A 122 1.76 -10.94 -23.20
N ARG A 123 0.89 -11.93 -23.45
CA ARG A 123 1.22 -13.14 -24.23
C ARG A 123 1.43 -12.86 -25.72
N GLN A 124 0.93 -11.75 -26.27
CA GLN A 124 1.26 -11.28 -27.62
C GLN A 124 2.52 -10.38 -27.66
N GLY A 125 2.94 -9.84 -26.51
CA GLY A 125 3.99 -8.84 -26.40
C GLY A 125 5.42 -9.34 -26.64
N THR A 126 5.63 -10.64 -26.88
CA THR A 126 6.94 -11.18 -27.29
C THR A 126 7.31 -10.78 -28.72
N ASP A 127 6.32 -10.61 -29.61
CA ASP A 127 6.55 -10.40 -31.04
C ASP A 127 6.43 -8.91 -31.42
N GLY A 128 7.04 -8.04 -30.62
CA GLY A 128 7.23 -6.61 -30.91
C GLY A 128 5.98 -5.73 -31.05
N SER A 129 4.78 -6.29 -30.90
CA SER A 129 3.52 -5.57 -31.14
C SER A 129 3.28 -4.45 -30.10
N GLN A 130 3.14 -3.23 -30.61
CA GLN A 130 3.05 -2.01 -29.81
C GLN A 130 1.90 -2.05 -28.79
N TRP A 131 2.19 -1.69 -27.53
CA TRP A 131 1.25 -1.81 -26.42
C TRP A 131 0.01 -0.92 -26.59
N GLN A 132 -1.12 -1.51 -26.96
CA GLN A 132 -2.39 -0.79 -27.09
C GLN A 132 -2.92 -0.36 -25.72
N SER A 133 -3.27 0.93 -25.60
CA SER A 133 -3.96 1.45 -24.41
C SER A 133 -5.42 1.00 -24.41
N ILE A 134 -5.80 0.19 -23.42
CA ILE A 134 -7.18 -0.31 -23.26
C ILE A 134 -8.02 0.79 -22.60
N ARG A 135 -8.60 1.68 -23.40
CA ARG A 135 -9.61 2.63 -22.91
C ARG A 135 -10.92 1.88 -22.64
N LEU A 136 -11.28 1.72 -21.37
CA LEU A 136 -12.67 1.47 -21.00
C LEU A 136 -13.49 2.71 -21.40
N CYS A 137 -14.64 2.53 -22.05
CA CYS A 137 -15.44 3.66 -22.52
C CYS A 137 -15.93 4.50 -21.33
N PRO A 138 -15.52 5.77 -21.19
CA PRO A 138 -16.13 6.65 -20.19
C PRO A 138 -17.59 6.90 -20.58
N ASP A 139 -18.44 7.14 -19.58
CA ASP A 139 -19.73 7.76 -19.85
C ASP A 139 -19.48 9.21 -20.26
N LYS A 140 -20.21 9.72 -21.26
CA LYS A 140 -19.99 11.08 -21.79
C LYS A 140 -20.34 12.19 -20.78
N LEU A 141 -20.98 11.84 -19.65
CA LEU A 141 -21.15 12.74 -18.51
C LEU A 141 -20.10 12.53 -17.41
N ASP A 142 -19.40 11.39 -17.36
CA ASP A 142 -18.27 11.21 -16.42
C ASP A 142 -17.09 12.13 -16.83
N GLU A 143 -16.94 12.45 -18.12
CA GLU A 143 -15.98 13.44 -18.63
C GLU A 143 -16.27 14.88 -18.12
N TYR A 144 -17.54 15.26 -17.94
CA TYR A 144 -17.90 16.56 -17.33
C TYR A 144 -17.73 16.59 -15.79
N CYS A 145 -17.49 15.45 -15.16
CA CYS A 145 -17.08 15.34 -13.76
C CYS A 145 -15.56 15.11 -13.59
N ALA A 146 -14.80 15.06 -14.68
CA ALA A 146 -13.34 15.02 -14.62
C ALA A 146 -12.76 16.38 -14.22
N SER A 147 -11.65 16.37 -13.49
CA SER A 147 -10.96 17.61 -13.11
C SER A 147 -10.29 18.25 -14.34
N PRO A 148 -10.41 19.56 -14.57
CA PRO A 148 -9.62 20.26 -15.59
C PRO A 148 -8.11 20.02 -15.45
N TRP A 149 -7.66 19.78 -14.21
CA TRP A 149 -6.26 19.58 -13.85
C TRP A 149 -5.71 18.17 -14.15
N THR A 150 -6.52 17.25 -14.69
CA THR A 150 -6.06 15.90 -15.11
C THR A 150 -5.71 15.79 -16.60
N MET A 151 -5.85 16.88 -17.38
CA MET A 151 -5.48 16.92 -18.80
C MET A 151 -4.00 17.30 -18.99
N GLY A 152 -3.11 16.33 -18.75
CA GLY A 152 -1.74 16.42 -19.26
C GLY A 152 -1.72 16.31 -20.79
N SER A 153 -0.99 17.21 -21.45
CA SER A 153 -0.70 17.16 -22.90
C SER A 153 -1.86 17.42 -23.87
N VAL A 154 -2.59 18.53 -23.70
CA VAL A 154 -3.29 19.21 -24.82
C VAL A 154 -2.92 20.70 -24.79
N PRO A 155 -2.42 21.29 -25.90
CA PRO A 155 -2.24 22.74 -25.97
C PRO A 155 -3.61 23.42 -26.02
N MET A 156 -3.91 24.24 -25.02
CA MET A 156 -5.08 25.12 -25.00
C MET A 156 -4.73 26.50 -25.56
N ASP A 157 -5.64 27.05 -26.35
CA ASP A 157 -5.47 28.29 -27.09
C ASP A 157 -5.48 29.53 -26.17
N GLU A 158 -4.81 30.61 -26.56
CA GLU A 158 -4.55 31.80 -25.71
C GLU A 158 -5.76 32.75 -25.56
N GLY A 159 -6.97 32.19 -25.44
CA GLY A 159 -8.24 32.94 -25.48
C GLY A 159 -8.93 33.22 -24.14
N ILE A 160 -8.62 32.51 -23.05
CA ILE A 160 -9.40 32.57 -21.80
C ILE A 160 -8.52 32.84 -20.58
N ARG A 161 -8.15 34.11 -20.38
CA ARG A 161 -7.70 34.59 -19.06
C ARG A 161 -8.92 34.78 -18.15
N PHE A 162 -8.87 34.24 -16.93
CA PHE A 162 -9.79 34.63 -15.86
C PHE A 162 -9.52 36.10 -15.49
N SER A 163 -10.46 36.99 -15.81
CA SER A 163 -10.51 38.33 -15.20
C SER A 163 -10.98 38.19 -13.75
N CYS A 164 -10.20 38.74 -12.83
CA CYS A 164 -10.54 38.88 -11.41
C CYS A 164 -10.75 40.37 -11.07
N ASP A 165 -11.46 41.10 -11.94
CA ASP A 165 -11.68 42.53 -11.79
C ASP A 165 -12.86 42.82 -10.84
N SER A 166 -12.53 43.39 -9.67
CA SER A 166 -13.46 43.72 -8.60
C SER A 166 -14.34 44.93 -8.94
N ASN A 167 -15.46 44.69 -9.63
CA ASN A 167 -16.46 45.72 -9.96
C ASN A 167 -17.26 46.18 -8.71
N LEU A 168 -16.63 46.99 -7.85
CA LEU A 168 -17.25 47.69 -6.72
C LEU A 168 -16.83 49.17 -6.69
N SER A 169 -17.46 50.00 -7.50
CA SER A 169 -17.56 51.46 -7.26
C SER A 169 -18.73 52.11 -8.00
N SER A 170 -19.39 53.04 -7.30
CA SER A 170 -20.05 54.23 -7.84
C SER A 170 -21.09 54.10 -8.96
N GLN A 171 -22.37 53.99 -8.57
CA GLN A 171 -23.42 54.81 -9.17
C GLN A 171 -24.23 55.52 -8.08
N SER A 172 -24.52 56.80 -8.30
CA SER A 172 -25.36 57.65 -7.44
C SER A 172 -26.71 57.90 -8.10
N SER A 173 -27.66 58.41 -7.30
CA SER A 173 -28.88 59.10 -7.74
C SER A 173 -29.73 58.44 -8.84
N ALA A 174 -30.73 57.66 -8.42
CA ALA A 174 -31.97 57.46 -9.18
C ALA A 174 -33.19 57.57 -8.25
N SER A 175 -34.34 57.90 -8.83
CA SER A 175 -35.57 58.32 -8.15
C SER A 175 -36.20 57.29 -7.19
N SER A 176 -36.98 57.82 -6.24
CA SER A 176 -37.93 57.06 -5.41
C SER A 176 -38.85 56.15 -6.22
N GLY A 177 -39.12 54.93 -5.76
CA GLY A 177 -40.22 54.14 -6.34
C GLY A 177 -40.43 52.70 -5.86
N GLU A 178 -39.40 51.92 -5.52
CA GLU A 178 -39.55 50.44 -5.58
C GLU A 178 -38.78 49.62 -4.51
N ARG A 179 -39.02 49.88 -3.21
CA ARG A 179 -38.30 49.18 -2.12
C ARG A 179 -38.52 47.66 -2.06
N ALA A 180 -39.73 47.17 -2.33
CA ALA A 180 -40.06 45.74 -2.19
C ALA A 180 -39.36 44.84 -3.24
N ALA A 181 -39.16 45.34 -4.46
CA ALA A 181 -38.53 44.56 -5.54
C ALA A 181 -37.01 44.38 -5.34
N GLY A 182 -36.37 45.29 -4.58
CA GLY A 182 -34.95 45.19 -4.23
C GLY A 182 -34.67 44.07 -3.23
N GLU A 183 -35.47 43.97 -2.16
CA GLU A 183 -35.30 42.97 -1.11
C GLU A 183 -35.48 41.54 -1.65
N ALA A 184 -36.48 41.30 -2.51
CA ALA A 184 -36.68 40.00 -3.15
C ALA A 184 -35.49 39.55 -4.01
N LYS A 185 -34.88 40.49 -4.77
CA LYS A 185 -33.66 40.22 -5.55
C LYS A 185 -32.44 39.99 -4.67
N LEU A 186 -32.35 40.65 -3.51
CA LEU A 186 -31.27 40.46 -2.55
C LEU A 186 -31.38 39.08 -1.85
N ALA A 187 -32.58 38.71 -1.41
CA ALA A 187 -32.88 37.41 -0.79
C ALA A 187 -32.56 36.25 -1.74
N ALA A 188 -33.03 36.30 -2.99
CA ALA A 188 -32.70 35.30 -4.01
C ALA A 188 -31.19 35.21 -4.31
N ARG A 189 -30.43 36.28 -4.10
CA ARG A 189 -28.96 36.28 -4.20
C ARG A 189 -28.33 35.53 -3.02
N PHE A 190 -28.76 35.81 -1.79
CA PHE A 190 -28.29 35.11 -0.59
C PHE A 190 -28.68 33.63 -0.59
N GLU A 191 -29.90 33.28 -0.98
CA GLU A 191 -30.35 31.89 -1.14
C GLU A 191 -29.46 31.13 -2.14
N LYS A 192 -29.18 31.73 -3.30
CA LYS A 192 -28.27 31.15 -4.29
C LYS A 192 -26.83 31.02 -3.78
N GLU A 193 -26.36 31.95 -2.96
CA GLU A 193 -25.01 31.90 -2.37
C GLU A 193 -24.90 30.88 -1.22
N LEU A 194 -25.97 30.69 -0.43
CA LEU A 194 -26.10 29.62 0.56
C LEU A 194 -26.08 28.25 -0.11
N LEU A 195 -26.93 28.01 -1.12
CA LEU A 195 -26.93 26.78 -1.92
C LEU A 195 -25.55 26.48 -2.55
N ASN A 196 -24.79 27.53 -2.92
CA ASN A 196 -23.45 27.37 -3.45
C ASN A 196 -22.41 27.05 -2.35
N ARG A 197 -22.56 27.60 -1.13
CA ARG A 197 -21.78 27.22 0.05
C ARG A 197 -22.06 25.77 0.47
N ASP A 198 -23.32 25.38 0.57
CA ASP A 198 -23.73 24.01 0.94
C ASP A 198 -23.15 22.98 -0.04
N ARG A 199 -23.18 23.29 -1.33
CA ARG A 199 -22.56 22.45 -2.38
C ARG A 199 -21.04 22.38 -2.27
N VAL A 200 -20.37 23.46 -1.86
CA VAL A 200 -18.92 23.44 -1.56
C VAL A 200 -18.63 22.61 -0.31
N ILE A 201 -19.47 22.69 0.73
CA ILE A 201 -19.37 21.87 1.94
C ILE A 201 -19.53 20.38 1.61
N GLU A 202 -20.53 20.01 0.79
CA GLU A 202 -20.75 18.64 0.31
C GLU A 202 -19.53 18.12 -0.48
N ILE A 203 -18.95 18.92 -1.37
CA ILE A 203 -17.73 18.57 -2.12
C ILE A 203 -16.53 18.37 -1.18
N LEU A 204 -16.39 19.19 -0.14
CA LEU A 204 -15.30 19.08 0.85
C LEU A 204 -15.49 17.87 1.77
N GLN A 205 -16.71 17.57 2.21
CA GLN A 205 -17.05 16.37 2.97
C GLN A 205 -16.75 15.11 2.16
N ALA A 206 -17.24 15.03 0.93
CA ALA A 206 -16.97 13.91 0.02
C ALA A 206 -15.48 13.79 -0.37
N ARG A 207 -14.65 14.82 -0.12
CA ARG A 207 -13.17 14.76 -0.25
C ARG A 207 -12.52 14.27 1.04
N LEU A 208 -13.00 14.71 2.20
CA LEU A 208 -12.55 14.26 3.53
C LEU A 208 -12.80 12.77 3.74
N GLU A 209 -13.97 12.27 3.31
CA GLU A 209 -14.32 10.85 3.36
C GLU A 209 -13.37 9.99 2.51
N ARG A 210 -13.10 10.41 1.26
CA ARG A 210 -12.14 9.73 0.37
C ARG A 210 -10.74 9.70 0.97
N LEU A 211 -10.24 10.83 1.46
CA LEU A 211 -8.95 10.90 2.14
C LEU A 211 -8.91 10.00 3.38
N SER A 212 -10.03 9.87 4.11
CA SER A 212 -10.17 8.99 5.27
C SER A 212 -10.29 7.51 4.90
N VAL A 213 -10.70 7.16 3.67
CA VAL A 213 -10.57 5.80 3.11
C VAL A 213 -9.12 5.53 2.72
N ASP A 214 -8.48 6.46 2.01
CA ASP A 214 -7.09 6.32 1.55
C ASP A 214 -6.11 6.16 2.72
N VAL A 215 -6.23 6.97 3.77
CA VAL A 215 -5.41 6.86 5.00
C VAL A 215 -5.60 5.51 5.69
N ARG A 216 -6.83 4.98 5.75
CA ARG A 216 -7.09 3.62 6.27
C ARG A 216 -6.45 2.54 5.38
N GLN A 217 -6.55 2.68 4.06
CA GLN A 217 -5.94 1.74 3.12
C GLN A 217 -4.40 1.78 3.18
N VAL A 218 -3.79 2.93 3.43
CA VAL A 218 -2.34 3.06 3.68
C VAL A 218 -1.94 2.42 5.02
N ARG A 219 -2.72 2.60 6.10
CA ARG A 219 -2.48 1.88 7.37
C ARG A 219 -2.56 0.37 7.19
N GLN A 220 -3.63 -0.13 6.57
CA GLN A 220 -3.81 -1.56 6.29
C GLN A 220 -2.70 -2.14 5.42
N ARG A 221 -2.19 -1.40 4.42
CA ARG A 221 -1.01 -1.82 3.63
C ARG A 221 0.27 -1.86 4.47
N LYS A 222 0.46 -0.93 5.41
CA LYS A 222 1.61 -0.91 6.32
C LYS A 222 1.55 -2.07 7.33
N GLU A 223 0.37 -2.38 7.85
CA GLU A 223 0.12 -3.50 8.76
C GLU A 223 0.31 -4.85 8.03
N ALA A 224 -0.24 -5.00 6.82
CA ALA A 224 -0.03 -6.20 6.00
C ALA A 224 1.45 -6.44 5.64
N ALA A 225 2.21 -5.37 5.37
CA ALA A 225 3.65 -5.45 5.09
C ALA A 225 4.50 -5.89 6.31
N LEU A 226 3.97 -5.76 7.54
CA LEU A 226 4.62 -6.25 8.77
C LEU A 226 4.27 -7.72 9.09
N GLY A 227 3.29 -8.30 8.41
CA GLY A 227 2.73 -9.61 8.74
C GLY A 227 3.34 -10.84 8.04
N THR A 228 4.26 -10.68 7.07
CA THR A 228 4.70 -11.81 6.22
C THR A 228 6.22 -11.88 6.05
N LYS A 229 6.85 -12.92 6.59
CA LYS A 229 8.29 -13.20 6.43
C LYS A 229 8.58 -13.99 5.14
N LEU A 230 8.85 -13.31 4.03
CA LEU A 230 9.48 -13.90 2.83
C LEU A 230 10.62 -12.99 2.30
N PRO A 231 11.56 -13.51 1.48
CA PRO A 231 12.82 -12.83 1.15
C PRO A 231 12.66 -11.65 0.15
N PRO A 232 13.64 -10.74 0.07
CA PRO A 232 13.51 -9.49 -0.67
C PRO A 232 13.62 -9.68 -2.19
N THR A 233 12.50 -9.49 -2.89
CA THR A 233 12.51 -9.06 -4.31
C THR A 233 12.79 -7.55 -4.41
N PRO A 234 13.38 -7.06 -5.53
CA PRO A 234 13.86 -5.68 -5.61
C PRO A 234 12.73 -4.67 -5.49
N VAL A 235 12.90 -3.72 -4.56
CA VAL A 235 11.89 -2.70 -4.23
C VAL A 235 11.66 -1.79 -5.44
N ALA A 236 10.45 -1.84 -6.01
CA ALA A 236 9.99 -0.86 -6.98
C ALA A 236 10.10 0.55 -6.36
N SER A 237 10.76 1.47 -7.04
CA SER A 237 11.22 2.72 -6.42
C SER A 237 10.08 3.52 -5.84
N VAL A 238 10.20 3.87 -4.54
CA VAL A 238 9.50 5.00 -3.93
C VAL A 238 9.59 6.18 -4.90
N PRO A 239 8.49 6.90 -5.18
CA PRO A 239 8.54 8.08 -6.04
C PRO A 239 9.51 9.12 -5.46
N ARG A 240 10.75 9.13 -5.96
CA ARG A 240 11.67 10.24 -5.76
C ARG A 240 11.05 11.41 -6.51
N PHE A 241 10.43 12.34 -5.77
CA PHE A 241 10.29 13.70 -6.25
C PHE A 241 11.67 14.12 -6.76
N CYS A 242 11.77 14.46 -8.04
CA CYS A 242 13.06 14.88 -8.57
C CYS A 242 13.47 16.18 -7.85
N GLU A 243 14.76 16.33 -7.61
CA GLU A 243 15.32 17.50 -6.92
C GLU A 243 14.87 18.80 -7.60
N THR A 244 14.73 18.75 -8.93
CA THR A 244 14.12 19.77 -9.79
C THR A 244 12.69 20.16 -9.42
N ASP A 245 11.78 19.22 -9.13
CA ASP A 245 10.39 19.52 -8.73
C ASP A 245 10.34 20.13 -7.32
N MET A 246 11.16 19.61 -6.41
CA MET A 246 11.29 20.18 -5.06
C MET A 246 11.83 21.63 -5.10
N LEU A 247 12.83 21.91 -5.95
CA LEU A 247 13.38 23.26 -6.15
C LEU A 247 12.34 24.22 -6.73
N HIS A 248 11.63 23.87 -7.81
CA HIS A 248 10.56 24.71 -8.36
C HIS A 248 9.46 25.00 -7.32
N ARG A 249 9.13 24.01 -6.48
CA ARG A 249 8.11 24.16 -5.44
C ARG A 249 8.56 25.08 -4.30
N LEU A 250 9.83 25.00 -3.89
CA LEU A 250 10.44 25.92 -2.93
C LEU A 250 10.52 27.34 -3.49
N GLU A 251 10.87 27.51 -4.77
CA GLU A 251 10.91 28.82 -5.44
C GLU A 251 9.52 29.44 -5.60
N PHE A 252 8.49 28.63 -5.88
CA PHE A 252 7.08 29.06 -5.86
C PHE A 252 6.65 29.55 -4.46
N TYR A 253 7.03 28.85 -3.38
CA TYR A 253 6.75 29.32 -2.02
C TYR A 253 7.53 30.59 -1.66
N ARG A 254 8.79 30.73 -2.11
CA ARG A 254 9.57 31.97 -1.93
C ARG A 254 8.88 33.15 -2.64
N THR A 255 8.54 32.99 -3.92
CA THR A 255 7.92 34.04 -4.74
C THR A 255 6.57 34.49 -4.18
N ASN A 256 5.74 33.56 -3.69
CA ASN A 256 4.48 33.91 -3.01
C ASN A 256 4.71 34.63 -1.67
N THR A 257 5.73 34.26 -0.91
CA THR A 257 6.09 34.92 0.35
C THR A 257 6.60 36.34 0.09
N ASP A 258 7.48 36.52 -0.89
CA ASP A 258 7.98 37.82 -1.36
C ASP A 258 6.83 38.73 -1.86
N THR A 259 5.80 38.14 -2.48
CA THR A 259 4.61 38.85 -2.97
C THR A 259 3.68 39.24 -1.82
N LEU A 260 3.46 38.34 -0.87
CA LEU A 260 2.67 38.63 0.33
C LEU A 260 3.32 39.74 1.17
N GLY A 261 4.65 39.73 1.33
CA GLY A 261 5.39 40.79 2.02
C GLY A 261 5.17 42.16 1.38
N LYS A 262 5.29 42.27 0.05
CA LYS A 262 5.01 43.51 -0.69
C LYS A 262 3.56 43.98 -0.54
N ASN A 263 2.59 43.05 -0.52
CA ASN A 263 1.18 43.40 -0.31
C ASN A 263 0.92 43.91 1.11
N LEU A 264 1.56 43.33 2.12
CA LEU A 264 1.49 43.80 3.51
C LEU A 264 2.14 45.18 3.67
N GLU A 265 3.30 45.41 3.04
CA GLU A 265 3.95 46.73 3.00
C GLU A 265 3.07 47.79 2.30
N HIS A 266 2.31 47.39 1.27
CA HIS A 266 1.34 48.27 0.60
C HIS A 266 0.12 48.59 1.48
N MET A 267 -0.40 47.58 2.21
CA MET A 267 -1.43 47.78 3.22
C MET A 267 -0.95 48.68 4.36
N GLU A 268 0.29 48.52 4.83
CA GLU A 268 0.85 49.36 5.89
C GLU A 268 0.96 50.83 5.42
N LYS A 269 1.45 51.06 4.20
CA LYS A 269 1.49 52.41 3.60
C LYS A 269 0.10 53.02 3.44
N ALA A 270 -0.91 52.23 3.07
CA ALA A 270 -2.30 52.67 3.02
C ALA A 270 -2.86 53.03 4.41
N LEU A 271 -2.58 52.20 5.43
CA LEU A 271 -2.96 52.46 6.82
C LEU A 271 -2.27 53.71 7.37
N GLN A 272 -0.97 53.90 7.09
CA GLN A 272 -0.23 55.13 7.45
C GLN A 272 -0.79 56.37 6.73
N TYR A 273 -1.32 56.23 5.51
CA TYR A 273 -1.99 57.33 4.80
C TYR A 273 -3.33 57.67 5.47
N ILE A 274 -4.17 56.66 5.76
CA ILE A 274 -5.43 56.81 6.51
C ILE A 274 -5.19 57.43 7.89
N GLN A 275 -4.13 57.03 8.58
CA GLN A 275 -3.76 57.57 9.90
C GLN A 275 -3.28 59.04 9.84
N LYS A 276 -2.75 59.50 8.69
CA LYS A 276 -2.43 60.92 8.47
C LYS A 276 -3.69 61.74 8.17
N GLU A 277 -4.61 61.22 7.35
CA GLU A 277 -5.90 61.86 7.05
C GLU A 277 -6.81 61.98 8.29
N LEU A 278 -6.79 60.99 9.19
CA LEU A 278 -7.57 60.99 10.44
C LEU A 278 -6.95 61.83 11.57
N GLY A 279 -5.67 62.20 11.46
CA GLY A 279 -4.94 62.96 12.48
C GLY A 279 -4.65 62.18 13.78
N PRO A 280 -3.94 62.80 14.73
CA PRO A 280 -3.58 62.18 16.00
C PRO A 280 -4.78 62.14 16.96
N LEU A 281 -5.58 61.07 16.88
CA LEU A 281 -6.55 60.72 17.93
C LEU A 281 -5.83 60.55 19.27
N GLN A 282 -6.20 61.38 20.25
CA GLN A 282 -5.62 61.35 21.59
C GLN A 282 -6.02 60.07 22.33
N GLN A 283 -5.07 59.17 22.55
CA GLN A 283 -5.24 58.04 23.46
C GLN A 283 -5.08 58.53 24.90
N GLU A 284 -6.19 58.72 25.61
CA GLU A 284 -6.17 58.73 27.08
C GLU A 284 -6.03 57.28 27.58
N GLU A 285 -4.82 56.89 27.97
CA GLU A 285 -4.60 55.63 28.70
C GLU A 285 -4.97 55.77 30.19
N PRO A 286 -5.93 54.98 30.71
CA PRO A 286 -6.11 54.85 32.15
C PRO A 286 -5.02 53.92 32.72
N LYS A 287 -3.99 54.51 33.33
CA LYS A 287 -2.93 53.76 34.03
C LYS A 287 -3.51 52.94 35.19
N VAL A 288 -3.46 51.61 35.09
CA VAL A 288 -3.77 50.70 36.20
C VAL A 288 -2.49 50.37 36.96
N ALA A 289 -2.45 50.72 38.24
CA ALA A 289 -1.48 50.20 39.20
C ALA A 289 -2.11 49.06 40.01
N PRO A 290 -1.37 47.99 40.36
CA PRO A 290 -1.93 46.84 41.05
C PRO A 290 -2.03 47.08 42.56
N ASN A 291 -3.05 46.50 43.20
CA ASN A 291 -2.90 46.06 44.58
C ASN A 291 -3.80 44.84 44.87
N ALA A 292 -3.41 44.02 45.83
CA ALA A 292 -4.08 42.76 46.15
C ALA A 292 -4.62 42.75 47.58
N HIS A 293 -5.68 41.98 47.80
CA HIS A 293 -5.91 41.04 48.93
C HIS A 293 -7.38 40.97 49.36
N GLN A 294 -7.85 39.72 49.56
CA GLN A 294 -8.79 39.29 50.62
C GLN A 294 -10.23 39.87 50.60
N SER A 295 -11.25 39.22 51.17
CA SER A 295 -11.48 37.78 51.42
C SER A 295 -12.96 37.57 51.80
N GLU A 296 -13.40 36.31 51.78
CA GLU A 296 -14.62 35.80 52.47
C GLU A 296 -15.99 36.30 51.97
N SER A 297 -17.04 35.71 52.56
CA SER A 297 -18.42 35.69 52.11
C SER A 297 -19.37 36.43 53.06
N ILE A 298 -20.61 36.65 52.64
CA ILE A 298 -21.83 36.30 53.41
C ILE A 298 -23.08 36.48 52.53
N ASP A 299 -24.13 35.73 52.86
CA ASP A 299 -25.44 35.73 52.20
C ASP A 299 -26.33 36.97 52.49
N ALA A 300 -27.45 37.01 51.77
CA ALA A 300 -28.71 37.69 52.09
C ALA A 300 -28.89 39.18 51.69
N ALA A 301 -29.89 39.34 50.80
CA ALA A 301 -30.83 40.45 50.62
C ALA A 301 -30.61 41.80 51.36
N ASN A 302 -30.70 42.91 50.60
CA ASN A 302 -31.95 43.68 50.45
C ASN A 302 -31.82 44.79 49.37
N THR A 303 -32.90 45.56 49.17
CA THR A 303 -32.94 46.94 48.61
C THR A 303 -33.05 47.06 47.10
N LYS A 304 -34.31 47.13 46.62
CA LYS A 304 -34.66 47.74 45.33
C LYS A 304 -34.26 49.22 45.32
N ARG A 305 -33.24 49.61 44.55
CA ARG A 305 -33.02 51.01 44.12
C ARG A 305 -32.53 51.10 42.67
N SER A 306 -33.48 51.27 41.76
CA SER A 306 -33.29 52.03 40.52
C SER A 306 -34.49 52.97 40.42
N SER A 307 -34.36 54.30 40.49
CA SER A 307 -33.44 55.19 39.76
C SER A 307 -33.75 55.35 38.27
N SER A 308 -35.05 55.36 37.93
CA SER A 308 -35.55 56.01 36.72
C SER A 308 -36.17 57.36 37.09
N CYS A 309 -35.71 58.45 36.46
CA CYS A 309 -36.17 59.80 36.74
C CYS A 309 -37.55 60.05 36.13
N VAL A 310 -38.60 60.00 36.96
CA VAL A 310 -39.91 60.57 36.60
C VAL A 310 -39.79 62.09 36.71
N TYR A 311 -39.47 62.75 35.59
CA TYR A 311 -39.67 64.18 35.44
C TYR A 311 -41.17 64.46 35.22
N ASP A 312 -41.93 64.43 36.32
CA ASP A 312 -43.26 65.04 36.38
C ASP A 312 -43.14 66.57 36.33
N LEU A 313 -42.78 67.08 35.16
CA LEU A 313 -42.93 68.48 34.82
C LEU A 313 -44.42 68.77 34.61
N HIS A 314 -45.14 68.92 35.73
CA HIS A 314 -46.43 69.58 35.76
C HIS A 314 -46.30 70.96 35.08
N PRO A 315 -46.99 71.23 33.96
CA PRO A 315 -47.23 72.60 33.56
C PRO A 315 -48.30 73.16 34.50
N GLU A 316 -47.88 73.86 35.56
CA GLU A 316 -48.79 74.71 36.33
C GLU A 316 -49.35 75.80 35.41
N SER A 317 -50.52 75.53 34.80
CA SER A 317 -51.24 76.48 33.95
C SER A 317 -51.85 77.61 34.80
N LYS A 318 -51.00 78.51 35.27
CA LYS A 318 -51.35 79.73 36.02
C LYS A 318 -51.97 80.79 35.10
N CYS A 319 -53.10 80.48 34.46
CA CYS A 319 -53.94 81.45 33.75
C CYS A 319 -55.41 81.01 33.62
N PRO A 320 -56.23 81.26 34.67
CA PRO A 320 -57.68 81.45 34.48
C PRO A 320 -58.22 82.80 34.97
N LYS A 321 -57.45 83.56 35.77
CA LYS A 321 -57.96 84.74 36.48
C LYS A 321 -58.19 85.97 35.57
N ASP A 322 -57.32 86.21 34.61
CA ASP A 322 -57.38 87.43 33.81
C ASP A 322 -58.49 87.38 32.75
N LYS A 323 -58.75 86.20 32.14
CA LYS A 323 -59.88 86.00 31.22
C LYS A 323 -61.24 86.30 31.88
N GLU A 324 -61.42 85.87 33.13
CA GLU A 324 -62.61 86.25 33.91
C GLU A 324 -62.65 87.75 34.22
N CYS A 325 -61.50 88.40 34.41
CA CYS A 325 -61.42 89.83 34.70
C CYS A 325 -61.78 90.67 33.47
N GLU A 326 -61.14 90.42 32.33
CA GLU A 326 -61.40 91.09 31.04
C GLU A 326 -62.86 90.91 30.60
N GLN A 327 -63.41 89.69 30.70
CA GLN A 327 -64.80 89.44 30.31
C GLN A 327 -65.82 90.04 31.28
N LYS A 328 -65.48 90.20 32.58
CA LYS A 328 -66.29 90.99 33.52
C LYS A 328 -66.22 92.49 33.21
N GLN A 329 -65.04 93.02 32.85
CA GLN A 329 -64.87 94.42 32.44
C GLN A 329 -65.69 94.73 31.18
N TYR A 330 -65.64 93.87 30.16
CA TYR A 330 -66.46 94.01 28.94
C TYR A 330 -67.97 94.01 29.25
N CYS A 331 -68.42 93.09 30.12
CA CYS A 331 -69.81 93.06 30.57
C CYS A 331 -70.22 94.30 31.39
N MET A 332 -69.34 94.82 32.25
CA MET A 332 -69.58 96.09 32.97
C MET A 332 -69.66 97.27 32.00
N LEU A 333 -68.75 97.36 31.04
CA LEU A 333 -68.71 98.44 30.05
C LEU A 333 -69.98 98.46 29.18
N LEU A 334 -70.50 97.27 28.83
CA LEU A 334 -71.77 97.13 28.12
C LEU A 334 -72.98 97.54 28.99
N GLN A 335 -72.94 97.29 30.30
CA GLN A 335 -73.95 97.76 31.25
C GLN A 335 -73.91 99.28 31.43
N GLU A 336 -72.72 99.88 31.53
CA GLU A 336 -72.59 101.35 31.60
C GLU A 336 -72.99 102.03 30.30
N TYR A 337 -72.60 101.49 29.13
CA TYR A 337 -73.05 101.97 27.82
C TYR A 337 -74.59 101.91 27.68
N THR A 338 -75.23 100.82 28.09
CA THR A 338 -76.70 100.71 28.03
C THR A 338 -77.39 101.64 29.01
N LYS A 339 -76.85 101.83 30.23
CA LYS A 339 -77.31 102.84 31.20
C LYS A 339 -77.15 104.26 30.67
N LYS A 340 -76.00 104.62 30.10
CA LYS A 340 -75.78 105.93 29.46
C LYS A 340 -76.72 106.15 28.28
N THR A 341 -77.01 105.11 27.51
CA THR A 341 -77.98 105.15 26.42
C THR A 341 -79.41 105.42 26.91
N THR A 342 -79.81 104.92 28.09
CA THR A 342 -81.13 105.24 28.67
C THR A 342 -81.16 106.61 29.35
N GLU A 343 -80.10 107.02 30.05
CA GLU A 343 -79.92 108.39 30.57
C GLU A 343 -80.04 109.43 29.45
N CYS A 344 -79.29 109.24 28.35
CA CYS A 344 -79.30 110.14 27.20
C CYS A 344 -80.67 110.16 26.50
N ARG A 345 -81.37 109.01 26.38
CA ARG A 345 -82.75 108.97 25.86
C ARG A 345 -83.72 109.76 26.74
N GLN A 346 -83.63 109.60 28.07
CA GLN A 346 -84.48 110.33 29.02
C GLN A 346 -84.22 111.84 29.00
N LEU A 347 -82.97 112.27 28.81
CA LEU A 347 -82.63 113.69 28.67
C LEU A 347 -83.10 114.28 27.34
N SER A 348 -82.94 113.55 26.23
CA SER A 348 -83.51 113.93 24.93
C SER A 348 -85.05 114.02 24.98
N GLU A 349 -85.72 113.09 25.68
CA GLU A 349 -87.17 113.18 25.92
C GLU A 349 -87.55 114.40 26.78
N ARG A 350 -86.74 114.77 27.78
CA ARG A 350 -86.98 115.99 28.59
C ARG A 350 -86.79 117.25 27.76
N LEU A 351 -85.75 117.32 26.92
CA LEU A 351 -85.54 118.42 25.97
C LEU A 351 -86.69 118.54 24.96
N ALA A 352 -87.19 117.41 24.44
CA ALA A 352 -88.35 117.39 23.54
C ALA A 352 -89.64 117.85 24.25
N LYS A 353 -89.83 117.51 25.54
CA LYS A 353 -90.97 117.98 26.35
C LYS A 353 -90.85 119.47 26.70
N ALA A 354 -89.65 119.97 26.97
CA ALA A 354 -89.36 121.41 27.15
C ALA A 354 -89.53 122.23 25.86
N GLN A 355 -89.65 121.58 24.70
CA GLN A 355 -89.81 122.22 23.39
C GLN A 355 -91.26 122.67 23.08
N VAL A 356 -92.21 122.40 23.99
CA VAL A 356 -93.67 122.56 23.75
C VAL A 356 -94.29 123.73 24.56
N GLY A 357 -93.52 124.42 25.40
CA GLY A 357 -93.97 125.60 26.15
C GLY A 357 -93.87 126.90 25.34
N PRO A 358 -94.86 127.82 25.38
CA PRO A 358 -94.84 129.07 24.61
C PRO A 358 -94.09 130.22 25.31
N SER A 359 -92.93 130.58 24.76
CA SER A 359 -92.40 131.96 24.62
C SER A 359 -92.54 132.96 25.79
N GLU A 360 -91.53 133.04 26.65
CA GLU A 360 -91.03 134.29 27.28
C GLU A 360 -89.49 134.18 27.42
N PRO A 361 -88.69 135.23 27.18
CA PRO A 361 -87.23 135.19 27.29
C PRO A 361 -86.77 135.27 28.76
N SER A 362 -86.48 134.09 29.34
CA SER A 362 -86.13 133.86 30.74
C SER A 362 -84.76 133.14 30.85
N PRO A 363 -84.08 133.13 32.03
CA PRO A 363 -82.89 132.28 32.30
C PRO A 363 -82.92 130.84 31.76
N ASP A 364 -84.11 130.27 31.54
CA ASP A 364 -84.42 129.07 30.78
C ASP A 364 -83.58 128.87 29.49
N GLU A 365 -83.20 129.93 28.76
CA GLU A 365 -82.35 129.79 27.57
C GLU A 365 -80.92 129.34 27.91
N THR A 366 -80.36 129.83 29.02
CA THR A 366 -79.03 129.39 29.49
C THR A 366 -79.09 127.96 30.05
N GLU A 367 -80.19 127.58 30.72
CA GLU A 367 -80.44 126.18 31.10
C GLU A 367 -80.54 125.28 29.85
N ARG A 368 -81.27 125.72 28.82
CA ARG A 368 -81.43 124.99 27.55
C ARG A 368 -80.10 124.80 26.81
N GLU A 369 -79.20 125.77 26.85
CA GLU A 369 -77.85 125.61 26.27
C GLU A 369 -76.97 124.67 27.10
N MET A 370 -77.01 124.76 28.44
CA MET A 370 -76.35 123.79 29.33
C MET A 370 -76.88 122.36 29.11
N LEU A 371 -78.19 122.18 28.93
CA LEU A 371 -78.81 120.88 28.63
C LEU A 371 -78.41 120.35 27.25
N LYS A 372 -78.35 121.20 26.21
CA LYS A 372 -77.81 120.81 24.90
C LYS A 372 -76.36 120.34 25.03
N LYS A 373 -75.50 121.13 25.69
CA LYS A 373 -74.09 120.80 25.90
C LYS A 373 -73.93 119.49 26.67
N ARG A 374 -74.73 119.26 27.71
CA ARG A 374 -74.70 117.99 28.45
C ARG A 374 -75.18 116.80 27.60
N CYS A 375 -76.09 117.02 26.65
CA CYS A 375 -76.51 115.96 25.72
C CYS A 375 -75.46 115.68 24.63
N THR A 376 -74.71 116.67 24.14
CA THR A 376 -73.56 116.41 23.26
C THR A 376 -72.43 115.70 24.01
N GLU A 377 -72.10 116.13 25.23
CA GLU A 377 -71.13 115.42 26.09
C GLU A 377 -71.53 113.95 26.33
N LEU A 378 -72.82 113.68 26.58
CA LEU A 378 -73.32 112.30 26.76
C LEU A 378 -73.32 111.46 25.48
N LEU A 379 -73.40 112.09 24.30
CA LEU A 379 -73.24 111.41 23.01
C LEU A 379 -71.76 111.14 22.72
N ASP A 380 -70.86 112.07 23.03
CA ASP A 380 -69.42 111.88 22.93
C ASP A 380 -68.92 110.80 23.92
N GLU A 381 -69.43 110.80 25.17
CA GLU A 381 -69.27 109.69 26.14
C GLU A 381 -69.76 108.37 25.50
N GLN A 382 -70.95 108.36 24.91
CA GLN A 382 -71.55 107.16 24.30
C GLN A 382 -70.71 106.61 23.13
N ASP A 383 -70.18 107.44 22.24
CA ASP A 383 -69.36 107.00 21.11
C ASP A 383 -67.95 106.56 21.55
N GLN A 384 -67.35 107.19 22.57
CA GLN A 384 -66.12 106.68 23.21
C GLN A 384 -66.33 105.26 23.76
N PHE A 385 -67.45 105.02 24.47
CA PHE A 385 -67.80 103.66 24.92
C PHE A 385 -67.98 102.68 23.75
N ARG A 386 -68.54 103.09 22.60
CA ARG A 386 -68.63 102.22 21.41
C ARG A 386 -67.27 101.86 20.82
N VAL A 387 -66.31 102.79 20.81
CA VAL A 387 -64.95 102.52 20.35
C VAL A 387 -64.27 101.51 21.28
N LEU A 388 -64.27 101.76 22.58
CA LEU A 388 -63.63 100.87 23.57
C LEU A 388 -64.25 99.46 23.59
N ILE A 389 -65.58 99.34 23.42
CA ILE A 389 -66.26 98.03 23.29
C ILE A 389 -65.76 97.28 22.03
N ARG A 390 -65.54 97.96 20.90
CA ARG A 390 -64.98 97.32 19.68
C ARG A 390 -63.53 96.90 19.89
N GLU A 391 -62.71 97.76 20.49
CA GLU A 391 -61.30 97.47 20.77
C GLU A 391 -61.13 96.26 21.71
N GLN A 392 -61.92 96.20 22.80
CA GLN A 392 -61.96 95.04 23.68
C GLN A 392 -62.43 93.77 22.95
N ALA A 393 -63.45 93.85 22.10
CA ALA A 393 -63.91 92.71 21.30
C ALA A 393 -62.84 92.22 20.32
N THR A 394 -62.10 93.13 19.67
CA THR A 394 -60.96 92.77 18.81
C THR A 394 -59.84 92.12 19.62
N GLN A 395 -59.46 92.68 20.76
CA GLN A 395 -58.42 92.10 21.65
C GLN A 395 -58.79 90.69 22.14
N LEU A 396 -60.04 90.46 22.51
CA LEU A 396 -60.53 89.15 22.94
C LEU A 396 -60.47 88.10 21.82
N GLU A 397 -60.81 88.46 20.57
CA GLU A 397 -60.71 87.53 19.43
C GLU A 397 -59.23 87.32 19.01
N ASP A 398 -58.38 88.34 19.15
CA ASP A 398 -56.91 88.24 19.00
C ASP A 398 -56.31 87.25 20.01
N TYR A 399 -56.71 87.33 21.28
CA TYR A 399 -56.30 86.39 22.33
C TYR A 399 -56.85 84.99 22.09
N ARG A 400 -58.08 84.87 21.56
CA ARG A 400 -58.67 83.59 21.16
C ARG A 400 -57.87 82.94 20.03
N GLY A 401 -57.52 83.70 18.99
CA GLY A 401 -56.67 83.25 17.89
C GLY A 401 -55.32 82.75 18.41
N LYS A 402 -54.60 83.58 19.18
CA LYS A 402 -53.32 83.22 19.82
C LYS A 402 -53.42 81.97 20.71
N TYR A 403 -54.54 81.78 21.41
CA TYR A 403 -54.79 80.59 22.23
C TYR A 403 -55.02 79.33 21.39
N LEU A 404 -55.80 79.40 20.30
CA LEU A 404 -56.02 78.29 19.39
C LEU A 404 -54.73 77.89 18.67
N ASP A 405 -53.96 78.87 18.21
CA ASP A 405 -52.62 78.70 17.64
C ASP A 405 -51.67 77.96 18.58
N ALA A 406 -51.66 78.36 19.86
CA ALA A 406 -50.84 77.72 20.89
C ALA A 406 -51.34 76.30 21.20
N GLN A 407 -52.65 76.08 21.26
CA GLN A 407 -53.26 74.76 21.48
C GLN A 407 -52.93 73.79 20.33
N GLN A 408 -53.00 74.24 19.08
CA GLN A 408 -52.59 73.45 17.91
C GLN A 408 -51.11 73.06 18.02
N LYS A 409 -50.22 74.01 18.30
CA LYS A 409 -48.78 73.76 18.46
C LYS A 409 -48.47 72.75 19.58
N VAL A 410 -49.25 72.76 20.67
CA VAL A 410 -49.11 71.76 21.76
C VAL A 410 -49.51 70.36 21.31
N GLU A 411 -50.62 70.20 20.59
CA GLU A 411 -51.02 68.87 20.07
C GLU A 411 -50.09 68.38 18.94
N GLU A 412 -49.57 69.27 18.09
CA GLU A 412 -48.52 68.94 17.11
C GLU A 412 -47.24 68.46 17.79
N GLN A 413 -46.77 69.16 18.83
CA GLN A 413 -45.60 68.75 19.62
C GLN A 413 -45.85 67.44 20.37
N ARG A 414 -47.06 67.21 20.89
CA ARG A 414 -47.45 65.95 21.51
C ARG A 414 -47.36 64.77 20.53
N LEU A 415 -47.89 64.92 19.32
CA LEU A 415 -47.78 63.91 18.26
C LEU A 415 -46.33 63.65 17.85
N GLN A 416 -45.48 64.69 17.82
CA GLN A 416 -44.04 64.52 17.60
C GLN A 416 -43.36 63.76 18.76
N MET A 417 -43.68 64.09 20.01
CA MET A 417 -43.15 63.41 21.20
C MET A 417 -43.58 61.94 21.27
N ASP A 418 -44.83 61.62 20.94
CA ASP A 418 -45.31 60.23 20.92
C ASP A 418 -44.71 59.43 19.76
N LYS A 419 -44.47 60.06 18.60
CA LYS A 419 -43.67 59.47 17.51
C LYS A 419 -42.24 59.16 17.97
N LEU A 420 -41.58 60.10 18.67
CA LEU A 420 -40.22 59.93 19.21
C LEU A 420 -40.16 58.82 20.27
N ARG A 421 -41.15 58.75 21.18
CA ARG A 421 -41.31 57.68 22.17
C ARG A 421 -41.44 56.29 21.51
N ILE A 422 -42.20 56.18 20.43
CA ILE A 422 -42.33 54.93 19.66
C ILE A 422 -41.01 54.56 18.98
N THR A 423 -40.29 55.52 18.39
CA THR A 423 -38.98 55.22 17.78
C THR A 423 -37.93 54.82 18.81
N ASN A 424 -37.87 55.45 19.98
CA ASN A 424 -36.95 55.05 21.06
C ASN A 424 -37.25 53.63 21.53
N LYS A 425 -38.50 53.29 21.85
CA LYS A 425 -38.89 51.92 22.24
C LYS A 425 -38.49 50.85 21.22
N ARG A 426 -38.54 51.18 19.92
CA ARG A 426 -38.08 50.28 18.84
C ARG A 426 -36.55 50.14 18.82
N VAL A 427 -35.81 51.24 19.00
CA VAL A 427 -34.34 51.23 19.08
C VAL A 427 -33.86 50.50 20.33
N GLU A 428 -34.48 50.73 21.48
CA GLU A 428 -34.27 49.99 22.73
C GLU A 428 -34.48 48.49 22.53
N ALA A 429 -35.58 48.08 21.89
CA ALA A 429 -35.84 46.67 21.58
C ALA A 429 -34.79 46.06 20.64
N GLN A 430 -34.33 46.81 19.64
CA GLN A 430 -33.26 46.37 18.74
C GLN A 430 -31.92 46.22 19.47
N ILE A 431 -31.51 47.20 20.28
CA ILE A 431 -30.26 47.16 21.05
C ILE A 431 -30.26 45.98 22.02
N ASN A 432 -31.37 45.75 22.73
CA ASN A 432 -31.49 44.59 23.63
C ASN A 432 -31.41 43.24 22.88
N TYR A 433 -31.98 43.15 21.67
CA TYR A 433 -31.88 41.97 20.82
C TYR A 433 -30.45 41.73 20.31
N GLU A 434 -29.74 42.79 19.91
CA GLU A 434 -28.33 42.70 19.49
C GLU A 434 -27.41 42.32 20.66
N ILE A 435 -27.64 42.86 21.85
CA ILE A 435 -26.93 42.46 23.09
C ILE A 435 -27.13 40.97 23.38
N GLU A 436 -28.36 40.46 23.32
CA GLU A 436 -28.61 39.03 23.52
C GLU A 436 -27.97 38.17 22.41
N GLN A 437 -27.98 38.58 21.14
CA GLN A 437 -27.23 37.88 20.09
C GLN A 437 -25.73 37.81 20.39
N ILE A 438 -25.12 38.91 20.82
CA ILE A 438 -23.70 39.00 21.16
C ILE A 438 -23.38 38.07 22.34
N LYS A 439 -24.22 38.11 23.39
CA LYS A 439 -24.13 37.24 24.57
C LYS A 439 -24.22 35.75 24.22
N HIS A 440 -25.14 35.35 23.33
CA HIS A 440 -25.20 33.95 22.86
C HIS A 440 -23.93 33.54 22.11
N LYS A 441 -23.43 34.38 21.18
CA LYS A 441 -22.16 34.13 20.46
C LYS A 441 -20.96 33.97 21.41
N PHE A 442 -20.88 34.77 22.47
CA PHE A 442 -19.85 34.62 23.51
C PHE A 442 -20.03 33.33 24.33
N GLN A 443 -21.26 32.98 24.72
CA GLN A 443 -21.54 31.74 25.47
C GLN A 443 -21.24 30.48 24.66
N ASP A 444 -21.58 30.47 23.37
CA ASP A 444 -21.25 29.37 22.47
C ASP A 444 -19.73 29.28 22.26
N LYS A 445 -19.03 30.41 22.07
CA LYS A 445 -17.57 30.39 21.95
C LYS A 445 -16.85 29.97 23.24
N LEU A 446 -17.36 30.35 24.41
CA LEU A 446 -16.88 29.83 25.69
C LEU A 446 -17.10 28.31 25.79
N ARG A 447 -18.25 27.80 25.33
CA ARG A 447 -18.53 26.35 25.30
C ARG A 447 -17.58 25.59 24.36
N GLU A 448 -17.26 26.17 23.19
CA GLU A 448 -16.24 25.64 22.27
C GLU A 448 -14.83 25.61 22.89
N LEU A 449 -14.46 26.63 23.68
CA LEU A 449 -13.12 26.76 24.25
C LEU A 449 -12.93 25.94 25.55
N THR A 450 -14.01 25.71 26.31
CA THR A 450 -14.02 24.97 27.58
C THR A 450 -13.30 23.60 27.57
N PRO A 451 -13.42 22.72 26.54
CA PRO A 451 -12.75 21.41 26.55
C PRO A 451 -11.25 21.43 26.24
N TYR A 452 -10.70 22.49 25.62
CA TYR A 452 -9.32 22.48 25.13
C TYR A 452 -8.24 22.26 26.20
N PRO A 453 -8.32 22.83 27.43
CA PRO A 453 -7.33 22.55 28.48
C PRO A 453 -7.25 21.06 28.85
N ARG A 454 -8.40 20.38 28.98
CA ARG A 454 -8.43 18.94 29.28
C ARG A 454 -7.92 18.09 28.12
N LEU A 455 -8.23 18.49 26.89
CA LEU A 455 -7.72 17.80 25.71
C LEU A 455 -6.19 17.96 25.59
N LEU A 456 -5.64 19.11 26.00
CA LEU A 456 -4.20 19.33 26.09
C LEU A 456 -3.58 18.45 27.20
N GLU A 457 -4.13 18.47 28.42
CA GLU A 457 -3.71 17.58 29.53
C GLU A 457 -3.70 16.10 29.10
N GLU A 458 -4.74 15.65 28.39
CA GLU A 458 -4.82 14.30 27.84
C GLU A 458 -3.73 13.99 26.81
N GLU A 459 -3.44 14.90 25.86
CA GLU A 459 -2.39 14.69 24.86
C GLU A 459 -0.98 14.80 25.46
N GLU A 460 -0.78 15.62 26.50
CA GLU A 460 0.46 15.68 27.27
C GLU A 460 0.71 14.36 28.02
N VAL A 461 -0.30 13.81 28.70
CA VAL A 461 -0.21 12.49 29.36
C VAL A 461 0.04 11.35 28.36
N LYS A 462 -0.63 11.36 27.20
CA LYS A 462 -0.36 10.40 26.11
C LYS A 462 1.07 10.52 25.58
N THR A 463 1.54 11.75 25.38
CA THR A 463 2.90 12.04 24.91
C THR A 463 3.95 11.57 25.92
N GLU A 464 3.73 11.80 27.21
CA GLU A 464 4.64 11.38 28.28
C GLU A 464 4.69 9.85 28.44
N SER A 465 3.53 9.19 28.37
CA SER A 465 3.46 7.71 28.32
C SER A 465 4.20 7.13 27.12
N LEU A 466 4.11 7.78 25.95
CA LEU A 466 4.86 7.39 24.76
C LEU A 466 6.37 7.64 24.87
N LYS A 467 6.83 8.70 25.56
CA LYS A 467 8.27 8.88 25.86
C LYS A 467 8.79 7.73 26.71
N GLN A 468 8.13 7.46 27.84
CA GLN A 468 8.51 6.39 28.77
C GLN A 468 8.54 5.03 28.08
N SER A 469 7.56 4.75 27.20
CA SER A 469 7.54 3.52 26.39
C SER A 469 8.61 3.47 25.29
N ASN A 470 9.17 4.60 24.84
CA ASN A 470 10.33 4.59 23.95
C ASN A 470 11.63 4.38 24.74
N GLU A 471 11.77 5.01 25.91
CA GLU A 471 12.94 4.86 26.79
C GLU A 471 13.14 3.41 27.25
N THR A 472 12.07 2.70 27.60
CA THR A 472 12.14 1.25 27.92
C THR A 472 12.58 0.43 26.71
N LEU A 473 12.04 0.69 25.51
CA LEU A 473 12.42 0.01 24.27
C LEU A 473 13.87 0.29 23.87
N TYR A 474 14.38 1.52 24.07
CA TYR A 474 15.79 1.83 23.86
C TYR A 474 16.70 1.08 24.86
N ALA A 475 16.32 1.03 26.14
CA ALA A 475 17.06 0.27 27.15
C ALA A 475 17.03 -1.25 26.89
N GLU A 476 15.94 -1.78 26.30
CA GLU A 476 15.86 -3.17 25.83
C GLU A 476 16.73 -3.41 24.59
N LEU A 477 16.71 -2.51 23.61
CA LEU A 477 17.56 -2.58 22.42
C LEU A 477 19.05 -2.54 22.80
N GLU A 478 19.45 -1.65 23.70
CA GLU A 478 20.82 -1.63 24.24
C GLU A 478 21.20 -2.96 24.91
N ARG A 479 20.29 -3.56 25.69
CA ARG A 479 20.51 -4.85 26.36
C ARG A 479 20.67 -5.98 25.35
N ALA A 480 19.84 -5.99 24.30
CA ALA A 480 19.93 -6.94 23.20
C ALA A 480 21.24 -6.77 22.41
N LEU A 481 21.66 -5.56 22.09
CA LEU A 481 22.94 -5.28 21.42
C LEU A 481 24.14 -5.73 22.25
N LYS A 482 24.12 -5.49 23.58
CA LYS A 482 25.14 -5.98 24.51
C LYS A 482 25.18 -7.52 24.54
N GLN A 483 24.01 -8.17 24.55
CA GLN A 483 23.91 -9.64 24.46
C GLN A 483 24.45 -10.19 23.13
N VAL A 484 24.05 -9.62 21.99
CA VAL A 484 24.55 -10.00 20.65
C VAL A 484 26.07 -9.91 20.62
N LYS A 485 26.65 -8.78 21.05
CA LYS A 485 28.11 -8.63 21.11
C LYS A 485 28.78 -9.72 21.96
N THR A 486 28.25 -10.02 23.16
CA THR A 486 28.83 -11.10 23.98
C THR A 486 28.68 -12.51 23.37
N LEU A 487 27.75 -12.71 22.43
CA LEU A 487 27.63 -13.95 21.66
C LEU A 487 28.58 -13.95 20.46
N GLU A 488 28.83 -12.81 19.82
CA GLU A 488 29.85 -12.64 18.78
C GLU A 488 31.27 -12.86 19.34
N ASP A 489 31.61 -12.24 20.47
CA ASP A 489 32.89 -12.43 21.17
C ASP A 489 33.10 -13.91 21.58
N ARG A 490 32.03 -14.59 22.01
CA ARG A 490 32.04 -16.04 22.31
C ARG A 490 32.15 -16.91 21.07
N LEU A 491 31.51 -16.53 19.96
CA LEU A 491 31.59 -17.26 18.71
C LEU A 491 32.99 -17.15 18.10
N ALA A 492 33.61 -15.97 18.15
CA ALA A 492 34.97 -15.73 17.69
C ALA A 492 36.01 -16.53 18.50
N SER A 493 35.90 -16.52 19.84
CA SER A 493 36.79 -17.32 20.70
C SER A 493 36.61 -18.83 20.52
N VAL A 494 35.39 -19.31 20.25
CA VAL A 494 35.15 -20.73 19.88
C VAL A 494 35.75 -21.07 18.52
N HIS A 495 35.69 -20.18 17.52
CA HIS A 495 36.38 -20.40 16.23
C HIS A 495 37.89 -20.50 16.43
N VAL A 496 38.52 -19.53 17.11
CA VAL A 496 39.97 -19.55 17.37
C VAL A 496 40.40 -20.82 18.12
N ALA A 497 39.60 -21.29 19.09
CA ALA A 497 39.87 -22.55 19.78
C ALA A 497 39.75 -23.77 18.86
N LYS A 498 38.74 -23.82 17.98
CA LYS A 498 38.55 -24.93 17.03
C LYS A 498 39.54 -24.93 15.88
N ASP A 499 39.98 -23.77 15.41
CA ASP A 499 41.04 -23.64 14.42
C ASP A 499 42.38 -24.13 15.01
N ALA A 500 42.68 -23.80 16.27
CA ALA A 500 43.86 -24.30 16.98
C ALA A 500 43.81 -25.83 17.18
N GLU A 501 42.67 -26.37 17.60
CA GLU A 501 42.43 -27.82 17.73
C GLU A 501 42.59 -28.56 16.39
N ALA A 502 42.04 -28.00 15.31
CA ALA A 502 42.17 -28.54 13.95
C ALA A 502 43.61 -28.47 13.43
N GLN A 503 44.33 -27.37 13.69
CA GLN A 503 45.76 -27.25 13.36
C GLN A 503 46.61 -28.27 14.13
N GLN A 504 46.32 -28.49 15.42
CA GLN A 504 47.02 -29.49 16.23
C GLN A 504 46.75 -30.91 15.74
N ALA A 505 45.49 -31.24 15.43
CA ALA A 505 45.12 -32.53 14.84
C ALA A 505 45.78 -32.76 13.46
N LEU A 506 45.86 -31.71 12.63
CA LEU A 506 46.56 -31.74 11.35
C LEU A 506 48.07 -31.98 11.52
N GLN A 507 48.72 -31.33 12.48
CA GLN A 507 50.14 -31.53 12.80
C GLN A 507 50.42 -32.96 13.29
N LEU A 508 49.57 -33.50 14.16
CA LEU A 508 49.67 -34.89 14.62
C LEU A 508 49.52 -35.88 13.45
N SER A 509 48.49 -35.71 12.61
CA SER A 509 48.27 -36.57 11.44
C SER A 509 49.41 -36.45 10.41
N GLN A 510 50.01 -35.27 10.23
CA GLN A 510 51.22 -35.10 9.40
C GLN A 510 52.43 -35.86 9.95
N LEU A 511 52.60 -35.90 11.27
CA LEU A 511 53.67 -36.62 11.95
C LEU A 511 53.46 -38.14 11.88
N GLU A 512 52.23 -38.62 12.09
CA GLU A 512 51.84 -40.03 11.88
C GLU A 512 52.08 -40.47 10.43
N LEU A 513 51.68 -39.65 9.45
CA LEU A 513 51.94 -39.91 8.02
C LEU A 513 53.43 -39.92 7.68
N ALA A 514 54.26 -39.14 8.36
CA ALA A 514 55.71 -39.19 8.20
C ALA A 514 56.29 -40.51 8.75
N GLN A 515 55.88 -40.92 9.95
CA GLN A 515 56.30 -42.19 10.56
C GLN A 515 55.87 -43.41 9.73
N VAL A 516 54.64 -43.45 9.24
CA VAL A 516 54.14 -44.54 8.38
C VAL A 516 54.89 -44.59 7.04
N ARG A 517 55.27 -43.43 6.46
CA ARG A 517 56.12 -43.39 5.26
C ARG A 517 57.52 -43.93 5.52
N GLU A 518 58.12 -43.58 6.66
CA GLU A 518 59.44 -44.09 7.05
C GLU A 518 59.40 -45.61 7.27
N GLN A 519 58.40 -46.12 7.99
CA GLN A 519 58.19 -47.56 8.18
C GLN A 519 57.97 -48.31 6.85
N LEU A 520 57.18 -47.75 5.93
CA LEU A 520 57.01 -48.31 4.58
C LEU A 520 58.31 -48.32 3.77
N GLN A 521 59.16 -47.30 3.92
CA GLN A 521 60.47 -47.23 3.27
C GLN A 521 61.45 -48.24 3.87
N GLN A 522 61.47 -48.42 5.19
CA GLN A 522 62.25 -49.45 5.89
C GLN A 522 61.83 -50.85 5.43
N LEU A 523 60.54 -51.18 5.52
CA LEU A 523 59.99 -52.47 5.05
C LEU A 523 60.22 -52.70 3.55
N SER A 524 60.20 -51.65 2.71
CA SER A 524 60.57 -51.75 1.30
C SER A 524 62.04 -52.13 1.11
N SER A 525 62.95 -51.57 1.91
CA SER A 525 64.38 -51.88 1.86
C SER A 525 64.67 -53.29 2.37
N GLU A 526 64.03 -53.70 3.47
CA GLU A 526 64.13 -55.07 4.00
C GLU A 526 63.59 -56.09 2.99
N LYS A 527 62.46 -55.79 2.33
CA LYS A 527 61.92 -56.63 1.26
C LYS A 527 62.90 -56.76 0.10
N GLN A 528 63.47 -55.66 -0.38
CA GLN A 528 64.47 -55.69 -1.45
C GLN A 528 65.69 -56.54 -1.08
N GLN A 529 66.21 -56.39 0.14
CA GLN A 529 67.32 -57.19 0.64
C GLN A 529 66.98 -58.69 0.75
N THR A 530 65.76 -59.03 1.18
CA THR A 530 65.30 -60.43 1.23
C THR A 530 65.03 -61.03 -0.15
N ASP A 531 64.49 -60.25 -1.10
CA ASP A 531 64.35 -60.66 -2.51
C ASP A 531 65.74 -60.89 -3.16
N GLU A 532 66.73 -60.04 -2.87
CA GLU A 532 68.12 -60.21 -3.32
C GLU A 532 68.78 -61.47 -2.72
N MET A 533 68.65 -61.69 -1.41
CA MET A 533 69.17 -62.90 -0.76
C MET A 533 68.49 -64.17 -1.29
N ALA A 534 67.18 -64.14 -1.53
CA ALA A 534 66.45 -65.27 -2.13
C ALA A 534 66.92 -65.55 -3.57
N MET A 535 67.23 -64.50 -4.34
CA MET A 535 67.81 -64.63 -5.68
C MET A 535 69.26 -65.15 -5.67
N GLN A 536 70.06 -64.80 -4.66
CA GLN A 536 71.41 -65.35 -4.45
C GLN A 536 71.35 -66.84 -4.11
N ALA A 537 70.62 -67.21 -3.05
CA ALA A 537 70.45 -68.61 -2.63
C ALA A 537 69.83 -69.49 -3.74
N ARG A 538 68.96 -68.94 -4.59
CA ARG A 538 68.42 -69.65 -5.74
C ARG A 538 69.47 -69.90 -6.84
N ARG A 539 70.37 -68.94 -7.11
CA ARG A 539 71.50 -69.16 -8.04
C ARG A 539 72.42 -70.25 -7.51
N GLU A 540 72.77 -70.20 -6.22
CA GLU A 540 73.58 -71.23 -5.56
C GLU A 540 72.93 -72.63 -5.68
N LEU A 541 71.61 -72.75 -5.46
CA LEU A 541 70.89 -74.01 -5.65
C LEU A 541 70.92 -74.50 -7.11
N ASP A 542 70.81 -73.61 -8.08
CA ASP A 542 70.86 -73.97 -9.50
C ASP A 542 72.31 -74.30 -9.96
N ASP A 543 73.33 -73.69 -9.37
CA ASP A 543 74.75 -74.07 -9.55
C ASP A 543 75.07 -75.43 -8.89
N PHE A 544 74.57 -75.69 -7.67
CA PHE A 544 74.68 -77.01 -7.03
C PHE A 544 73.95 -78.10 -7.82
N ARG A 545 72.79 -77.80 -8.41
CA ARG A 545 72.10 -78.69 -9.35
C ARG A 545 72.93 -78.95 -10.60
N ALA A 546 73.55 -77.92 -11.16
CA ALA A 546 74.40 -78.04 -12.34
C ALA A 546 75.66 -78.89 -12.08
N GLU A 547 76.38 -78.68 -10.97
CA GLU A 547 77.54 -79.52 -10.63
C GLU A 547 77.11 -80.94 -10.22
N SER A 548 76.01 -81.12 -9.50
CA SER A 548 75.44 -82.44 -9.22
C SER A 548 75.12 -83.21 -10.52
N ALA A 549 74.49 -82.54 -11.50
CA ALA A 549 74.25 -83.12 -12.82
C ALA A 549 75.55 -83.47 -13.57
N ARG A 550 76.60 -82.64 -13.49
CA ARG A 550 77.93 -82.93 -14.07
C ARG A 550 78.59 -84.14 -13.36
N ILE A 551 78.47 -84.25 -12.05
CA ILE A 551 79.01 -85.39 -11.27
C ILE A 551 78.27 -86.67 -11.64
N ILE A 552 76.93 -86.65 -11.73
CA ILE A 552 76.11 -87.79 -12.17
C ILE A 552 76.50 -88.19 -13.60
N ALA A 553 76.62 -87.23 -14.53
CA ALA A 553 77.02 -87.51 -15.91
C ALA A 553 78.41 -88.17 -15.99
N ARG A 554 79.43 -87.61 -15.32
CA ARG A 554 80.79 -88.20 -15.24
C ARG A 554 80.80 -89.58 -14.59
N THR A 555 79.92 -89.83 -13.62
CA THR A 555 79.82 -91.12 -12.93
C THR A 555 79.15 -92.17 -13.82
N ASN A 556 78.06 -91.81 -14.51
CA ASN A 556 77.41 -92.65 -15.50
C ASN A 556 78.36 -92.98 -16.66
N GLU A 557 79.13 -92.00 -17.16
CA GLU A 557 80.13 -92.21 -18.21
C GLU A 557 81.18 -93.25 -17.80
N ARG A 558 81.71 -93.16 -16.56
CA ARG A 558 82.64 -94.15 -16.00
C ARG A 558 82.00 -95.54 -15.88
N LEU A 559 80.76 -95.62 -15.42
CA LEU A 559 80.03 -96.90 -15.32
C LEU A 559 79.75 -97.51 -16.71
N GLU A 560 79.49 -96.68 -17.73
CA GLU A 560 79.32 -97.09 -19.12
C GLU A 560 80.65 -97.61 -19.71
N GLN A 561 81.77 -96.95 -19.39
CA GLN A 561 83.13 -97.39 -19.72
C GLN A 561 83.50 -98.71 -19.01
N GLU A 562 83.23 -98.85 -17.72
CA GLU A 562 83.44 -100.08 -16.96
C GLU A 562 82.58 -101.23 -17.49
N ARG A 563 81.30 -100.98 -17.79
CA ARG A 563 80.40 -101.98 -18.39
C ARG A 563 80.89 -102.42 -19.77
N THR A 564 81.32 -101.50 -20.63
CA THR A 564 81.82 -101.85 -21.96
C THR A 564 83.16 -102.59 -21.91
N MET A 565 84.09 -102.22 -21.01
CA MET A 565 85.31 -103.00 -20.77
C MET A 565 85.00 -104.40 -20.22
N ALA A 566 84.05 -104.53 -19.30
CA ALA A 566 83.60 -105.84 -18.80
C ALA A 566 82.97 -106.69 -19.92
N GLN A 567 82.11 -106.10 -20.76
CA GLN A 567 81.49 -106.76 -21.92
C GLN A 567 82.53 -107.22 -22.95
N GLN A 568 83.55 -106.40 -23.25
CA GLN A 568 84.68 -106.81 -24.08
C GLN A 568 85.46 -107.98 -23.47
N LYS A 569 85.72 -107.95 -22.16
CA LYS A 569 86.40 -109.04 -21.45
C LYS A 569 85.59 -110.33 -21.42
N TYR A 570 84.26 -110.26 -21.27
CA TYR A 570 83.39 -111.42 -21.42
C TYR A 570 83.45 -112.00 -22.83
N ALA A 571 83.33 -111.18 -23.88
CA ALA A 571 83.42 -111.64 -25.27
C ALA A 571 84.79 -112.27 -25.61
N GLN A 572 85.89 -111.74 -25.04
CA GLN A 572 87.22 -112.36 -25.14
C GLN A 572 87.26 -113.74 -24.48
N LEU A 573 86.75 -113.86 -23.24
CA LEU A 573 86.70 -115.13 -22.51
C LEU A 573 85.77 -116.15 -23.18
N GLU A 574 84.67 -115.72 -23.80
CA GLU A 574 83.78 -116.57 -24.59
C GLU A 574 84.48 -117.06 -25.88
N SER A 575 85.23 -116.19 -26.55
CA SER A 575 86.06 -116.55 -27.71
C SER A 575 87.16 -117.56 -27.35
N ASP A 576 87.86 -117.35 -26.23
CA ASP A 576 88.86 -118.30 -25.73
C ASP A 576 88.23 -119.62 -25.25
N LEU A 577 87.06 -119.59 -24.61
CA LEU A 577 86.31 -120.80 -24.26
C LEU A 577 85.89 -121.58 -25.52
N ALA A 578 85.44 -120.88 -26.58
CA ALA A 578 85.10 -121.48 -27.86
C ALA A 578 86.35 -122.08 -28.55
N ARG A 579 87.48 -121.36 -28.52
CA ARG A 579 88.79 -121.83 -29.02
C ARG A 579 89.24 -123.10 -28.30
N CYS A 580 89.27 -123.10 -26.97
CA CYS A 580 89.61 -124.27 -26.16
C CYS A 580 88.65 -125.45 -26.40
N ARG A 581 87.35 -125.20 -26.63
CA ARG A 581 86.37 -126.24 -27.00
C ARG A 581 86.67 -126.83 -28.39
N ALA A 582 87.01 -126.02 -29.38
CA ALA A 582 87.39 -126.48 -30.71
C ALA A 582 88.72 -127.27 -30.70
N GLU A 583 89.70 -126.80 -29.92
CA GLU A 583 91.00 -127.44 -29.74
C GLU A 583 90.90 -128.78 -28.98
N ALA A 584 90.01 -128.86 -27.98
CA ALA A 584 89.62 -130.11 -27.33
C ALA A 584 88.89 -131.07 -28.29
N ALA A 585 87.95 -130.57 -29.11
CA ALA A 585 87.25 -131.40 -30.10
C ALA A 585 88.22 -131.95 -31.18
N PHE A 586 89.16 -131.13 -31.64
CA PHE A 586 90.21 -131.53 -32.59
C PHE A 586 91.13 -132.61 -32.01
N THR A 587 91.60 -132.43 -30.76
CA THR A 587 92.44 -133.44 -30.08
C THR A 587 91.68 -134.72 -29.76
N ILE A 588 90.37 -134.65 -29.46
CA ILE A 588 89.50 -135.84 -29.35
C ILE A 588 89.38 -136.55 -30.71
N SER A 589 89.11 -135.84 -31.81
CA SER A 589 89.06 -136.44 -33.16
C SER A 589 90.35 -137.17 -33.49
N ASN A 590 91.50 -136.51 -33.34
CA ASN A 590 92.80 -137.13 -33.61
C ASN A 590 93.05 -138.38 -32.75
N ARG A 591 92.53 -138.41 -31.51
CA ARG A 591 92.59 -139.60 -30.64
C ARG A 591 91.66 -140.71 -31.11
N GLU A 592 90.46 -140.39 -31.59
CA GLU A 592 89.52 -141.35 -32.16
C GLU A 592 89.99 -141.89 -33.52
N ASP A 593 90.68 -141.08 -34.32
CA ASP A 593 91.36 -141.50 -35.54
C ASP A 593 92.49 -142.50 -35.25
N ALA A 594 93.37 -142.17 -34.29
CA ALA A 594 94.43 -143.09 -33.85
C ALA A 594 93.87 -144.39 -33.23
N LEU A 595 92.78 -144.32 -32.47
CA LEU A 595 92.10 -145.50 -31.92
C LEU A 595 91.45 -146.35 -33.01
N ARG A 596 90.82 -145.73 -34.03
CA ARG A 596 90.27 -146.44 -35.20
C ARG A 596 91.36 -147.17 -35.97
N GLU A 597 92.49 -146.51 -36.22
CA GLU A 597 93.63 -147.11 -36.92
C GLU A 597 94.24 -148.27 -36.13
N MET A 598 94.48 -148.11 -34.81
CA MET A 598 94.89 -149.22 -33.95
C MET A 598 93.91 -150.40 -34.00
N HIS A 599 92.60 -150.14 -33.97
CA HIS A 599 91.59 -151.20 -34.01
C HIS A 599 91.58 -151.93 -35.37
N ASN A 600 91.88 -151.21 -36.46
CA ASN A 600 91.99 -151.77 -37.79
C ASN A 600 93.25 -152.64 -37.94
N GLN A 601 94.39 -152.19 -37.40
CA GLN A 601 95.63 -152.97 -37.33
C GLN A 601 95.46 -154.23 -36.48
N ILE A 602 94.77 -154.14 -35.34
CA ILE A 602 94.41 -155.30 -34.51
C ILE A 602 93.55 -156.30 -35.32
N ARG A 603 92.53 -155.82 -36.06
CA ARG A 603 91.70 -156.69 -36.91
C ARG A 603 92.52 -157.40 -37.99
N VAL A 604 93.46 -156.72 -38.64
CA VAL A 604 94.36 -157.33 -39.65
C VAL A 604 95.27 -158.39 -38.99
N LEU A 605 95.84 -158.09 -37.82
CA LEU A 605 96.65 -159.05 -37.07
C LEU A 605 95.84 -160.28 -36.64
N SER A 606 94.62 -160.10 -36.13
CA SER A 606 93.71 -161.21 -35.80
C SER A 606 93.41 -162.09 -37.02
N GLY A 607 93.11 -161.50 -38.19
CA GLY A 607 92.92 -162.26 -39.42
C GLY A 607 94.15 -163.09 -39.80
N SER A 608 95.34 -162.48 -39.76
CA SER A 608 96.60 -163.20 -40.04
C SER A 608 96.90 -164.33 -39.03
N PHE A 609 96.43 -164.19 -37.80
CA PHE A 609 96.56 -165.21 -36.75
C PHE A 609 95.58 -166.37 -36.94
N ASP A 610 94.35 -166.09 -37.39
CA ASP A 610 93.38 -167.13 -37.74
C ASP A 610 93.81 -167.93 -38.98
N ASP A 611 94.38 -167.26 -40.00
CA ASP A 611 95.01 -167.92 -41.15
C ASP A 611 96.19 -168.81 -40.73
N ALA A 612 97.05 -168.33 -39.82
CA ALA A 612 98.14 -169.13 -39.25
C ALA A 612 97.61 -170.33 -38.45
N GLN A 613 96.52 -170.18 -37.68
CA GLN A 613 95.87 -171.31 -37.02
C GLN A 613 95.28 -172.32 -38.00
N LEU A 614 94.70 -171.87 -39.12
CA LEU A 614 94.21 -172.75 -40.18
C LEU A 614 95.34 -173.56 -40.82
N GLN A 615 96.49 -172.93 -41.10
CA GLN A 615 97.69 -173.66 -41.54
C GLN A 615 98.17 -174.68 -40.51
N ILE A 616 98.24 -174.32 -39.23
CA ILE A 616 98.66 -175.24 -38.14
C ILE A 616 97.69 -176.44 -38.01
N ARG A 617 96.38 -176.24 -38.18
CA ARG A 617 95.38 -177.33 -38.19
C ARG A 617 95.53 -178.22 -39.43
N SER A 618 95.74 -177.63 -40.61
CA SER A 618 95.97 -178.37 -41.85
C SER A 618 97.22 -179.26 -41.76
N LEU A 619 98.35 -178.69 -41.31
CA LEU A 619 99.61 -179.41 -41.11
C LEU A 619 99.48 -180.54 -40.06
N ARG A 620 98.74 -180.31 -38.96
CA ARG A 620 98.44 -181.37 -37.98
C ARG A 620 97.68 -182.54 -38.58
N ASN A 621 96.67 -182.26 -39.42
CA ASN A 621 95.91 -183.32 -40.09
C ASN A 621 96.77 -184.10 -41.09
N GLN A 622 97.63 -183.43 -41.86
CA GLN A 622 98.60 -184.08 -42.76
C GLN A 622 99.59 -184.97 -41.98
N LEU A 623 100.12 -184.48 -40.85
CA LEU A 623 101.03 -185.25 -40.01
C LEU A 623 100.37 -186.51 -39.44
N SER A 624 99.11 -186.41 -39.01
CA SER A 624 98.33 -187.55 -38.51
C SER A 624 98.00 -188.57 -39.61
N TYR A 625 97.83 -188.14 -40.86
CA TYR A 625 97.62 -189.04 -41.99
C TYR A 625 98.89 -189.87 -42.28
N LEU A 626 100.05 -189.21 -42.33
CA LEU A 626 101.36 -189.84 -42.55
C LEU A 626 101.78 -190.79 -41.42
N GLN A 627 101.31 -190.56 -40.19
CA GLN A 627 101.52 -191.50 -39.07
C GLN A 627 100.71 -192.80 -39.23
N ASN A 628 99.55 -192.77 -39.88
CA ASN A 628 98.69 -193.95 -40.05
C ASN A 628 99.15 -194.85 -41.22
N GLU A 629 99.69 -194.29 -42.31
CA GLU A 629 100.20 -195.11 -43.44
C GLU A 629 101.40 -196.00 -43.04
N LYS A 630 102.20 -195.58 -42.05
CA LYS A 630 103.41 -196.31 -41.64
C LYS A 630 103.12 -197.62 -40.86
N LEU A 631 101.86 -198.01 -40.69
CA LEU A 631 101.44 -199.21 -39.97
C LEU A 631 101.29 -200.48 -40.85
N ILE A 632 101.48 -200.38 -42.17
CA ILE A 632 100.98 -201.40 -43.13
C ILE A 632 102.08 -202.16 -43.92
N CYS A 633 103.33 -201.68 -43.99
CA CYS A 633 104.33 -202.18 -44.97
C CYS A 633 105.54 -202.95 -44.40
N LEU A 634 105.54 -203.34 -43.11
CA LEU A 634 106.47 -204.31 -42.50
C LEU A 634 105.71 -205.01 -41.35
N SER A 635 105.42 -206.31 -41.30
CA SER A 635 105.78 -207.48 -42.13
C SER A 635 107.26 -207.80 -42.24
#